data_AF-A0A3R6RPJ1-F1
#
_entry.id   AF-A0A3R6RPJ1-F1
#
_cell.length_a   1.000
_cell.length_b   1.000
_cell.length_c   1.000
_cell.angle_alpha   90.00
_cell.angle_beta   90.00
_cell.angle_gamma   90.00
#
_symmetry.space_group_name_H-M   'P 1'
#
loop_
_entity.id
_entity.type
_entity.pdbx_description
1 polymer ?
#
loop_
_entity_poly.entity_id
_entity_poly.type
_entity_poly.pdbx_seq_one_letter_code
_entity_poly.pdbx_strand_id
1 'polypeptide(L)'
;MRIQKNHTFCFSRFLLFLLATSFLMLTGCKDDENQTPVPGGEDYGQERRIELAADLSSKIPTGEISFRLIYNRDTPLAVKAIHSIENGKSVFYLDSQLRVGRYILASIIHKTSEEIFSEANVGCALDVSTRSNAVSPSTFDKLAGYFGTGTVDDPYRIASSTGFDVMRKLIEDGNNSFEGKYFLQTADINMVGSYNKGFRPIAHQQAFPFKGCYDGGGHTISYCAIRTLDSKEQKVGSEVHASGLFGYACGATFRNVTMVDPVSIGANSTGSLVGAVLGTSGEVETPTYLDNCRVRKTSSSASEIYGISFVGGLVGGVDAQAVLVMHRCVNENLPVGNRSDGSFVGGLVGGGTINATAIMDSCVNQSSVVAAGSRCTGGLIGGIETANITNCLNKGNVSATHRSALGTGGIAGGLGTSTLAVVQNEGRINGYEGTGGIVGSTVISKSDGSYNDLIITSAHNYGAILGTDNSGGIAGEAQAMMTDCYNEGSVEATGDFAGGLAGYTPTVVINNSYNNGAVDANKFAGGLLARAAYYIVTNSSNLGPVTASHGMAAGILTLGGTTGMINFCTNYASVRGAVYVAGIIAHSGETKSFTKRDFASIVVSTGKGTFKLMKALRTPPKNVSSLKALFKGGKKVVKIASNALDLISAIATPPLMQDISMWDDLYNRKLDVRNEEMIAGMHAKVAAALPTTRGPLAGSEVLPGLVYENSKAFSRSLEGEGDDLYGDAVHSRLADISEQVAKMEQNREIAIAAVNCVLAVAGAIFTGGAATAAIVVCSTAVTTVGILTDRMDNCIEISQCCNFGDINAGENGYGIIAFQGDHLRLHNCFSAGAASGYGVADTALDGLDDVKPRRIISIGTMNQDPFKSGAAVANQGLFFLVDNKGSHGSRIGYCFADDLARKSTYTNTESPFDFDNTRAWSFQSPIVPLPYNNLYYSFR
;
A
#
# COMPACT_ATOMS: atom_id res chain seq x y z
N MET A 1 7.24 48.40 30.51
CA MET A 1 5.85 48.88 30.63
C MET A 1 5.70 50.31 30.07
N ARG A 2 5.81 50.52 28.74
CA ARG A 2 5.30 51.70 28.01
C ARG A 2 5.42 51.63 26.47
N ILE A 3 5.52 50.44 25.86
CA ILE A 3 5.63 50.29 24.39
C ILE A 3 4.52 49.38 23.81
N GLN A 4 3.66 48.78 24.64
CA GLN A 4 2.65 47.80 24.20
C GLN A 4 1.23 48.37 23.94
N LYS A 5 1.02 49.69 23.99
CA LYS A 5 -0.33 50.29 23.83
C LYS A 5 -0.63 50.91 22.46
N ASN A 6 0.34 51.12 21.59
CA ASN A 6 0.09 51.79 20.29
C ASN A 6 -0.21 50.84 19.12
N HIS A 7 0.21 49.57 19.18
CA HIS A 7 -0.10 48.62 18.10
C HIS A 7 -1.52 48.04 18.18
N THR A 8 -2.10 47.94 19.37
CA THR A 8 -3.50 47.47 19.56
C THR A 8 -4.53 48.50 19.08
N PHE A 9 -4.18 49.79 19.08
CA PHE A 9 -5.10 50.87 18.68
C PHE A 9 -5.19 51.05 17.15
N CYS A 10 -4.11 50.80 16.41
CA CYS A 10 -4.15 50.79 14.94
C CYS A 10 -4.83 49.55 14.37
N PHE A 11 -4.66 48.38 15.00
CA PHE A 11 -5.32 47.13 14.57
C PHE A 11 -6.83 47.16 14.84
N SER A 12 -7.27 47.75 15.94
CA SER A 12 -8.70 47.92 16.24
C SER A 12 -9.41 48.84 15.25
N ARG A 13 -8.76 49.93 14.78
CA ARG A 13 -9.33 50.81 13.75
C ARG A 13 -9.35 50.19 12.36
N PHE A 14 -8.35 49.37 12.01
CA PHE A 14 -8.33 48.64 10.74
C PHE A 14 -9.36 47.51 10.72
N LEU A 15 -9.57 46.83 11.85
CA LEU A 15 -10.60 45.80 12.03
C LEU A 15 -12.02 46.40 12.06
N LEU A 16 -12.22 47.57 12.68
CA LEU A 16 -13.50 48.30 12.60
C LEU A 16 -13.78 48.84 11.20
N PHE A 17 -12.76 49.23 10.42
CA PHE A 17 -12.93 49.66 9.03
C PHE A 17 -13.30 48.47 8.13
N LEU A 18 -12.69 47.29 8.37
CA LEU A 18 -13.03 46.04 7.67
C LEU A 18 -14.41 45.48 8.05
N LEU A 19 -14.81 45.58 9.32
CA LEU A 19 -16.16 45.23 9.79
C LEU A 19 -17.23 46.22 9.32
N ALA A 20 -16.91 47.50 9.17
CA ALA A 20 -17.80 48.49 8.58
C ALA A 20 -17.97 48.24 7.07
N THR A 21 -16.92 47.84 6.33
CA THR A 21 -17.03 47.49 4.91
C THR A 21 -17.74 46.17 4.65
N SER A 22 -17.73 45.21 5.59
CA SER A 22 -18.51 43.97 5.47
C SER A 22 -19.98 44.15 5.88
N PHE A 23 -20.31 45.11 6.74
CA PHE A 23 -21.70 45.53 7.01
C PHE A 23 -22.28 46.45 5.92
N LEU A 24 -21.44 47.22 5.21
CA LEU A 24 -21.86 48.06 4.08
C LEU A 24 -22.14 47.26 2.79
N MET A 25 -21.71 46.00 2.71
CA MET A 25 -22.13 45.07 1.63
C MET A 25 -23.48 44.39 1.93
N LEU A 26 -24.08 44.65 3.09
CA LEU A 26 -25.45 44.23 3.46
C LEU A 26 -26.42 45.42 3.58
N THR A 27 -25.95 46.65 3.36
CA THR A 27 -26.77 47.87 3.29
C THR A 27 -26.24 48.78 2.19
N GLY A 28 -26.32 48.29 0.95
CA GLY A 28 -25.74 48.95 -0.21
C GLY A 28 -26.39 48.60 -1.55
N CYS A 29 -27.66 48.16 -1.55
CA CYS A 29 -28.49 48.32 -2.74
C CYS A 29 -29.04 49.75 -2.72
N LYS A 30 -28.23 50.71 -3.20
CA LYS A 30 -28.79 51.94 -3.73
C LYS A 30 -29.57 51.54 -4.98
N ASP A 31 -30.81 52.02 -5.06
CA ASP A 31 -31.68 51.87 -6.21
C ASP A 31 -30.96 52.25 -7.51
N ASP A 32 -30.55 51.25 -8.29
CA ASP A 32 -30.44 51.37 -9.74
C ASP A 32 -31.86 51.21 -10.31
N GLU A 33 -32.69 52.21 -10.04
CA GLU A 33 -33.82 52.54 -10.91
C GLU A 33 -33.25 52.96 -12.27
N ASN A 34 -32.86 52.01 -13.12
CA ASN A 34 -32.91 52.12 -14.60
C ASN A 34 -32.34 50.92 -15.37
N GLN A 35 -32.50 49.69 -14.89
CA GLN A 35 -32.44 48.51 -15.79
C GLN A 35 -33.08 47.23 -15.21
N THR A 36 -34.19 47.34 -14.48
CA THR A 36 -35.06 46.18 -14.23
C THR A 36 -35.83 45.86 -15.51
N PRO A 37 -35.68 44.66 -16.10
CA PRO A 37 -36.58 44.23 -17.17
C PRO A 37 -38.00 44.24 -16.59
N VAL A 38 -38.90 44.99 -17.22
CA VAL A 38 -40.32 45.03 -16.83
C VAL A 38 -40.86 43.60 -16.86
N PRO A 39 -41.41 43.06 -15.75
CA PRO A 39 -42.08 41.77 -15.77
C PRO A 39 -43.26 41.83 -16.75
N GLY A 40 -43.20 41.04 -17.82
CA GLY A 40 -44.23 41.02 -18.86
C GLY A 40 -43.65 40.83 -20.26
N GLY A 41 -43.79 39.63 -20.81
CA GLY A 41 -43.34 39.20 -22.14
C GLY A 41 -43.53 37.69 -22.33
N GLU A 42 -43.27 37.14 -23.52
CA GLU A 42 -43.39 35.68 -23.78
C GLU A 42 -42.43 34.83 -22.92
N ASP A 43 -41.40 35.44 -22.34
CA ASP A 43 -40.39 34.80 -21.50
C ASP A 43 -40.77 34.66 -20.02
N TYR A 44 -41.93 35.17 -19.58
CA TYR A 44 -42.38 35.13 -18.18
C TYR A 44 -43.66 34.31 -18.00
N GLY A 45 -43.70 33.49 -16.94
CA GLY A 45 -44.89 32.72 -16.58
C GLY A 45 -46.02 33.63 -16.12
N GLN A 46 -47.24 33.36 -16.60
CA GLN A 46 -48.42 34.16 -16.21
C GLN A 46 -48.90 33.82 -14.81
N GLU A 47 -48.73 32.57 -14.37
CA GLU A 47 -49.18 32.10 -13.06
C GLU A 47 -48.19 32.49 -11.96
N ARG A 48 -48.66 33.25 -10.96
CA ARG A 48 -47.91 33.56 -9.72
C ARG A 48 -48.25 32.61 -8.57
N ARG A 49 -49.11 31.64 -8.84
CA ARG A 49 -49.58 30.64 -7.89
C ARG A 49 -48.68 29.42 -7.94
N ILE A 50 -48.31 28.90 -6.78
CA ILE A 50 -47.60 27.64 -6.63
C ILE A 50 -48.37 26.80 -5.62
N GLU A 51 -48.75 25.60 -6.02
CA GLU A 51 -49.45 24.64 -5.16
C GLU A 51 -48.52 23.47 -4.85
N LEU A 52 -48.35 23.17 -3.57
CA LEU A 52 -47.59 22.01 -3.12
C LEU A 52 -48.51 20.80 -2.92
N ALA A 53 -47.89 19.61 -2.94
CA ALA A 53 -48.58 18.32 -2.81
C ALA A 53 -49.25 18.09 -1.44
N ALA A 54 -48.96 18.90 -0.43
CA ALA A 54 -49.44 18.73 0.93
C ALA A 54 -49.62 20.07 1.67
N ASP A 55 -50.41 20.05 2.74
CA ASP A 55 -50.42 21.09 3.78
C ASP A 55 -49.13 21.03 4.60
N LEU A 56 -48.33 22.10 4.49
CA LEU A 56 -47.07 22.30 5.21
C LEU A 56 -47.17 23.38 6.29
N SER A 57 -48.37 23.83 6.67
CA SER A 57 -48.58 24.91 7.67
C SER A 57 -47.89 24.65 9.02
N SER A 58 -47.71 23.39 9.39
CA SER A 58 -46.99 22.99 10.61
C SER A 58 -45.48 23.24 10.56
N LYS A 59 -44.90 23.41 9.36
CA LYS A 59 -43.47 23.67 9.13
C LYS A 59 -43.22 25.05 8.53
N ILE A 60 -44.14 25.54 7.71
CA ILE A 60 -44.10 26.84 7.05
C ILE A 60 -45.35 27.61 7.49
N PRO A 61 -45.24 28.61 8.37
CA PRO A 61 -46.40 29.38 8.83
C PRO A 61 -47.14 30.05 7.67
N THR A 62 -48.45 30.27 7.81
CA THR A 62 -49.21 31.10 6.87
C THR A 62 -48.84 32.57 7.04
N GLY A 63 -48.95 33.35 5.96
CA GLY A 63 -48.54 34.77 5.94
C GLY A 63 -47.33 35.04 5.04
N GLU A 64 -46.63 36.13 5.32
CA GLU A 64 -45.49 36.59 4.51
C GLU A 64 -44.26 35.68 4.69
N ILE A 65 -43.73 35.23 3.56
CA ILE A 65 -42.55 34.36 3.50
C ILE A 65 -41.66 34.77 2.32
N SER A 66 -40.45 34.21 2.27
CA SER A 66 -39.53 34.36 1.14
C SER A 66 -39.06 32.99 0.66
N PHE A 67 -39.25 32.73 -0.63
CA PHE A 67 -38.69 31.57 -1.31
C PHE A 67 -37.21 31.78 -1.60
N ARG A 68 -36.40 30.73 -1.45
CA ARG A 68 -35.07 30.64 -2.08
C ARG A 68 -35.17 29.74 -3.32
N LEU A 69 -35.20 30.36 -4.49
CA LEU A 69 -35.27 29.68 -5.78
C LEU A 69 -33.90 29.64 -6.45
N ILE A 70 -33.53 28.51 -7.03
CA ILE A 70 -32.30 28.36 -7.81
C ILE A 70 -32.69 28.15 -9.28
N TYR A 71 -32.15 28.99 -10.16
CA TYR A 71 -32.38 28.97 -11.61
C TYR A 71 -31.03 28.84 -12.32
N ASN A 72 -30.92 27.97 -13.32
CA ASN A 72 -29.71 27.81 -14.16
C ASN A 72 -28.34 27.70 -13.43
N ARG A 73 -28.32 27.17 -12.18
CA ARG A 73 -27.12 27.10 -11.30
C ARG A 73 -26.55 28.46 -10.85
N ASP A 74 -27.37 29.52 -10.94
CA ASP A 74 -27.02 30.84 -10.43
C ASP A 74 -27.25 30.98 -8.92
N THR A 75 -26.83 32.14 -8.37
CA THR A 75 -27.04 32.51 -6.97
C THR A 75 -28.54 32.42 -6.62
N PRO A 76 -28.92 31.85 -5.45
CA PRO A 76 -30.33 31.73 -5.08
C PRO A 76 -31.07 33.07 -5.13
N LEU A 77 -32.17 33.11 -5.86
CA LEU A 77 -33.10 34.24 -5.93
C LEU A 77 -34.04 34.21 -4.72
N ALA A 78 -34.09 35.29 -3.96
CA ALA A 78 -35.07 35.49 -2.90
C ALA A 78 -36.35 36.10 -3.50
N VAL A 79 -37.48 35.38 -3.44
CA VAL A 79 -38.77 35.85 -3.94
C VAL A 79 -39.78 35.89 -2.81
N LYS A 80 -40.37 37.07 -2.56
CA LYS A 80 -41.44 37.21 -1.57
C LYS A 80 -42.72 36.51 -2.04
N ALA A 81 -43.41 35.89 -1.10
CA ALA A 81 -44.67 35.21 -1.34
C ALA A 81 -45.58 35.26 -0.11
N ILE A 82 -46.87 35.09 -0.32
CA ILE A 82 -47.86 34.89 0.74
C ILE A 82 -48.26 33.41 0.76
N HIS A 83 -48.13 32.77 1.92
CA HIS A 83 -48.57 31.40 2.14
C HIS A 83 -49.99 31.34 2.70
N SER A 84 -50.86 30.54 2.07
CA SER A 84 -52.19 30.18 2.53
C SER A 84 -52.42 28.66 2.46
N ILE A 85 -53.44 28.16 3.17
CA ILE A 85 -53.92 26.78 3.04
C ILE A 85 -55.24 26.78 2.29
N GLU A 86 -55.28 26.07 1.16
CA GLU A 86 -56.47 25.91 0.31
C GLU A 86 -56.68 24.42 0.04
N ASN A 87 -57.90 23.92 0.29
CA ASN A 87 -58.25 22.51 0.06
C ASN A 87 -57.26 21.49 0.68
N GLY A 88 -56.69 21.81 1.84
CA GLY A 88 -55.73 20.95 2.54
C GLY A 88 -54.34 20.89 1.89
N LYS A 89 -53.98 21.89 1.08
CA LYS A 89 -52.67 22.06 0.45
C LYS A 89 -52.09 23.44 0.74
N SER A 90 -50.77 23.50 0.86
CA SER A 90 -50.05 24.78 0.92
C SER A 90 -50.02 25.42 -0.47
N VAL A 91 -50.54 26.64 -0.54
CA VAL A 91 -50.59 27.47 -1.75
C VAL A 91 -49.83 28.76 -1.49
N PHE A 92 -49.02 29.15 -2.46
CA PHE A 92 -48.16 30.31 -2.38
C PHE A 92 -48.44 31.26 -3.54
N TYR A 93 -48.63 32.53 -3.20
CA TYR A 93 -48.81 33.60 -4.18
C TYR A 93 -47.55 34.45 -4.20
N LEU A 94 -46.82 34.41 -5.31
CA LEU A 94 -45.58 35.17 -5.50
C LEU A 94 -45.89 36.65 -5.76
N ASP A 95 -45.08 37.53 -5.18
CA ASP A 95 -45.20 38.98 -5.39
C ASP A 95 -44.76 39.42 -6.80
N SER A 96 -44.02 38.56 -7.51
CA SER A 96 -43.49 38.81 -8.85
C SER A 96 -43.65 37.61 -9.79
N GLN A 97 -43.66 37.86 -11.10
CA GLN A 97 -43.62 36.80 -12.12
C GLN A 97 -42.22 36.20 -12.21
N LEU A 98 -42.15 34.88 -12.34
CA LEU A 98 -40.91 34.17 -12.63
C LEU A 98 -40.73 34.04 -14.15
N ARG A 99 -39.49 33.95 -14.60
CA ARG A 99 -39.19 33.61 -16.00
C ARG A 99 -39.61 32.17 -16.27
N VAL A 100 -39.94 31.87 -17.52
CA VAL A 100 -40.19 30.50 -17.95
C VAL A 100 -38.91 29.67 -17.77
N GLY A 101 -39.07 28.48 -17.22
CA GLY A 101 -38.00 27.52 -17.01
C GLY A 101 -38.11 26.77 -15.70
N ARG A 102 -37.09 25.95 -15.43
CA ARG A 102 -37.07 25.05 -14.29
C ARG A 102 -36.27 25.65 -13.14
N TYR A 103 -36.92 25.76 -11.99
CA TYR A 103 -36.33 26.23 -10.75
C TYR A 103 -36.22 25.09 -9.74
N ILE A 104 -35.31 25.19 -8.79
CA ILE A 104 -35.34 24.41 -7.55
C ILE A 104 -35.75 25.33 -6.41
N LEU A 105 -36.86 25.01 -5.75
CA LEU A 105 -37.27 25.68 -4.52
C LEU A 105 -36.48 25.05 -3.37
N ALA A 106 -35.34 25.65 -3.03
CA ALA A 106 -34.39 25.07 -2.10
C ALA A 106 -34.89 25.09 -0.66
N SER A 107 -35.49 26.22 -0.27
CA SER A 107 -36.04 26.42 1.07
C SER A 107 -37.00 27.61 1.10
N ILE A 108 -37.76 27.69 2.18
CA ILE A 108 -38.67 28.80 2.49
C ILE A 108 -38.24 29.45 3.79
N ILE A 109 -38.07 30.77 3.78
CA ILE A 109 -37.72 31.57 4.94
C ILE A 109 -38.97 32.29 5.43
N HIS A 110 -39.25 32.17 6.72
CA HIS A 110 -40.29 32.92 7.41
C HIS A 110 -39.66 33.83 8.46
N LYS A 111 -40.04 35.11 8.45
CA LYS A 111 -39.52 36.11 9.38
C LYS A 111 -40.33 36.03 10.68
N THR A 112 -39.69 35.65 11.78
CA THR A 112 -40.37 35.53 13.09
C THR A 112 -40.18 36.77 13.97
N SER A 113 -39.12 37.56 13.77
CA SER A 113 -38.93 38.91 14.35
C SER A 113 -37.94 39.74 13.51
N GLU A 114 -37.57 40.97 13.93
CA GLU A 114 -36.57 41.78 13.21
C GLU A 114 -35.20 41.11 13.07
N GLU A 115 -34.85 40.19 13.99
CA GLU A 115 -33.54 39.52 14.04
C GLU A 115 -33.60 37.99 13.91
N ILE A 116 -34.80 37.38 13.92
CA ILE A 116 -34.96 35.92 13.89
C ILE A 116 -35.71 35.50 12.62
N PHE A 117 -35.12 34.53 11.91
CA PHE A 117 -35.70 33.89 10.73
C PHE A 117 -35.73 32.38 10.96
N SER A 118 -36.82 31.73 10.53
CA SER A 118 -36.90 30.27 10.45
C SER A 118 -36.84 29.84 9.00
N GLU A 119 -36.05 28.82 8.68
CA GLU A 119 -35.92 28.25 7.34
C GLU A 119 -36.47 26.82 7.31
N ALA A 120 -37.32 26.52 6.34
CA ALA A 120 -37.91 25.20 6.12
C ALA A 120 -37.34 24.55 4.86
N ASN A 121 -37.03 23.26 4.94
CA ASN A 121 -36.60 22.47 3.79
C ASN A 121 -37.75 22.25 2.81
N VAL A 122 -37.48 22.36 1.51
CA VAL A 122 -38.45 22.07 0.45
C VAL A 122 -37.83 21.15 -0.60
N GLY A 123 -36.85 21.64 -1.37
CA GLY A 123 -36.06 20.85 -2.31
C GLY A 123 -36.75 20.40 -3.60
N CYS A 124 -38.03 20.77 -3.82
CA CYS A 124 -38.77 20.40 -5.02
C CYS A 124 -38.34 21.23 -6.24
N ALA A 125 -38.53 20.66 -7.42
CA ALA A 125 -38.45 21.41 -8.67
C ALA A 125 -39.77 22.13 -8.95
N LEU A 126 -39.66 23.34 -9.47
CA LEU A 126 -40.76 24.19 -9.93
C LEU A 126 -40.56 24.48 -11.41
N ASP A 127 -41.39 23.88 -12.25
CA ASP A 127 -41.41 24.13 -13.68
C ASP A 127 -42.38 25.28 -13.97
N VAL A 128 -41.84 26.45 -14.29
CA VAL A 128 -42.61 27.64 -14.65
C VAL A 128 -42.82 27.65 -16.16
N SER A 129 -44.08 27.68 -16.59
CA SER A 129 -44.45 27.77 -18.01
C SER A 129 -45.31 28.99 -18.30
N THR A 130 -45.58 29.27 -19.57
CA THR A 130 -46.47 30.37 -19.97
C THR A 130 -47.93 30.15 -19.54
N ARG A 131 -48.33 28.91 -19.24
CA ARG A 131 -49.72 28.54 -18.88
C ARG A 131 -49.90 28.23 -17.41
N SER A 132 -49.08 27.31 -16.87
CA SER A 132 -49.21 26.85 -15.49
C SER A 132 -47.88 26.43 -14.89
N ASN A 133 -47.74 26.62 -13.58
CA ASN A 133 -46.60 26.15 -12.80
C ASN A 133 -46.84 24.70 -12.35
N ALA A 134 -45.79 23.88 -12.41
CA ALA A 134 -45.84 22.50 -11.93
C ALA A 134 -44.74 22.24 -10.90
N VAL A 135 -45.06 21.43 -9.89
CA VAL A 135 -44.12 21.04 -8.83
C VAL A 135 -43.80 19.56 -8.96
N SER A 136 -42.52 19.20 -8.90
CA SER A 136 -42.05 17.82 -8.93
C SER A 136 -40.99 17.52 -7.86
N PRO A 137 -41.02 16.33 -7.20
CA PRO A 137 -42.07 15.31 -7.32
C PRO A 137 -43.41 15.80 -6.72
N SER A 138 -44.52 15.19 -7.14
CA SER A 138 -45.86 15.53 -6.66
C SER A 138 -46.21 14.84 -5.32
N THR A 139 -45.21 14.29 -4.65
CA THR A 139 -45.32 13.54 -3.40
C THR A 139 -44.58 14.28 -2.29
N PHE A 140 -45.11 14.19 -1.07
CA PHE A 140 -44.48 14.74 0.13
C PHE A 140 -44.71 13.80 1.31
N ASP A 141 -43.64 13.32 1.92
CA ASP A 141 -43.72 12.55 3.16
C ASP A 141 -43.82 13.52 4.34
N LYS A 142 -45.01 13.60 4.94
CA LYS A 142 -45.30 14.47 6.09
C LYS A 142 -44.52 14.08 7.35
N LEU A 143 -44.21 12.80 7.53
CA LEU A 143 -43.47 12.32 8.70
C LEU A 143 -41.98 12.64 8.56
N ALA A 144 -41.43 12.41 7.36
CA ALA A 144 -40.03 12.70 7.07
C ALA A 144 -39.77 14.19 6.78
N GLY A 145 -40.79 14.97 6.40
CA GLY A 145 -40.63 16.39 6.07
C GLY A 145 -39.86 16.64 4.77
N TYR A 146 -40.03 15.76 3.78
CA TYR A 146 -39.34 15.83 2.49
C TYR A 146 -40.32 15.67 1.31
N PHE A 147 -40.00 16.34 0.20
CA PHE A 147 -40.57 15.98 -1.10
C PHE A 147 -39.98 14.66 -1.58
N GLY A 148 -40.84 13.81 -2.14
CA GLY A 148 -40.56 12.42 -2.45
C GLY A 148 -41.04 11.45 -1.36
N THR A 149 -41.08 10.16 -1.69
CA THR A 149 -41.47 9.05 -0.77
C THR A 149 -40.28 8.30 -0.19
N GLY A 150 -39.06 8.67 -0.60
CA GLY A 150 -37.81 8.05 -0.15
C GLY A 150 -37.55 6.68 -0.77
N THR A 151 -38.22 6.38 -1.89
CA THR A 151 -38.00 5.15 -2.68
C THR A 151 -36.94 5.39 -3.76
N VAL A 152 -36.48 4.33 -4.44
CA VAL A 152 -35.52 4.44 -5.55
C VAL A 152 -36.04 5.37 -6.65
N ASP A 153 -37.31 5.20 -7.05
CA ASP A 153 -37.94 5.95 -8.14
C ASP A 153 -38.35 7.37 -7.71
N ASP A 154 -38.57 7.58 -6.41
CA ASP A 154 -39.00 8.85 -5.85
C ASP A 154 -38.26 9.19 -4.53
N PRO A 155 -36.96 9.53 -4.61
CA PRO A 155 -36.12 9.79 -3.43
C PRO A 155 -36.49 11.08 -2.69
N TYR A 156 -36.09 11.21 -1.43
CA TYR A 156 -36.23 12.47 -0.71
C TYR A 156 -35.32 13.56 -1.30
N ARG A 157 -35.88 14.74 -1.58
CA ARG A 157 -35.14 15.85 -2.22
C ARG A 157 -34.45 16.75 -1.19
N ILE A 158 -33.17 17.04 -1.44
CA ILE A 158 -32.34 17.92 -0.62
C ILE A 158 -31.70 19.00 -1.50
N ALA A 159 -31.91 20.26 -1.17
CA ALA A 159 -31.37 21.38 -1.95
C ALA A 159 -30.72 22.47 -1.09
N SER A 160 -30.66 22.29 0.23
CA SER A 160 -30.10 23.27 1.16
C SER A 160 -29.58 22.58 2.43
N SER A 161 -28.77 23.31 3.21
CA SER A 161 -28.25 22.83 4.51
C SER A 161 -29.37 22.52 5.52
N THR A 162 -30.52 23.19 5.37
CA THR A 162 -31.72 22.94 6.18
C THR A 162 -32.22 21.51 6.00
N GLY A 163 -32.08 20.92 4.80
CA GLY A 163 -32.36 19.51 4.58
C GLY A 163 -31.47 18.60 5.44
N PHE A 164 -30.17 18.87 5.52
CA PHE A 164 -29.29 18.13 6.42
C PHE A 164 -29.68 18.25 7.90
N ASP A 165 -30.13 19.43 8.34
CA ASP A 165 -30.65 19.61 9.71
C ASP A 165 -31.92 18.81 9.98
N VAL A 166 -32.83 18.68 9.00
CA VAL A 166 -34.00 17.81 9.11
C VAL A 166 -33.56 16.34 9.25
N MET A 167 -32.65 15.88 8.40
CA MET A 167 -32.10 14.53 8.46
C MET A 167 -31.48 14.22 9.83
N ARG A 168 -30.68 15.16 10.34
CA ARG A 168 -30.04 15.05 11.66
C ARG A 168 -31.07 14.91 12.78
N LYS A 169 -32.08 15.77 12.83
CA LYS A 169 -33.11 15.76 13.89
C LYS A 169 -33.96 14.48 13.88
N LEU A 170 -34.25 13.93 12.70
CA LEU A 170 -35.07 12.72 12.59
C LEU A 170 -34.41 11.48 13.20
N ILE A 171 -33.08 11.36 13.06
CA ILE A 171 -32.32 10.19 13.56
C ILE A 171 -31.75 10.39 14.96
N GLU A 172 -31.72 11.64 15.46
CA GLU A 172 -31.05 12.03 16.72
C GLU A 172 -31.53 11.26 17.96
N ASP A 173 -32.83 10.96 18.04
CA ASP A 173 -33.45 10.29 19.20
C ASP A 173 -33.65 8.77 18.98
N GLY A 174 -33.20 8.21 17.84
CA GLY A 174 -33.34 6.78 17.53
C GLY A 174 -34.74 6.29 17.13
N ASN A 175 -35.73 7.18 17.10
CA ASN A 175 -37.11 6.84 16.73
C ASN A 175 -37.32 6.60 15.23
N ASN A 176 -36.36 6.99 14.38
CA ASN A 176 -36.42 6.78 12.94
C ASN A 176 -35.15 6.07 12.46
N SER A 177 -35.31 5.23 11.43
CA SER A 177 -34.22 4.65 10.65
C SER A 177 -34.38 5.06 9.19
N PHE A 178 -33.25 5.28 8.50
CA PHE A 178 -33.22 5.54 7.07
C PHE A 178 -32.89 4.29 6.24
N GLU A 179 -32.97 3.11 6.86
CA GLU A 179 -32.79 1.84 6.16
C GLU A 179 -33.78 1.70 4.99
N GLY A 180 -33.27 1.39 3.80
CA GLY A 180 -34.05 1.31 2.58
C GLY A 180 -34.57 2.65 2.03
N LYS A 181 -34.13 3.79 2.58
CA LYS A 181 -34.53 5.14 2.13
C LYS A 181 -33.47 5.78 1.22
N TYR A 182 -33.95 6.50 0.22
CA TYR A 182 -33.14 7.16 -0.80
C TYR A 182 -33.26 8.67 -0.73
N PHE A 183 -32.15 9.37 -0.85
CA PHE A 183 -32.03 10.82 -0.86
C PHE A 183 -31.31 11.28 -2.12
N LEU A 184 -31.78 12.35 -2.75
CA LEU A 184 -31.18 12.98 -3.92
C LEU A 184 -30.94 14.46 -3.66
N GLN A 185 -29.69 14.88 -3.77
CA GLN A 185 -29.32 16.29 -3.82
C GLN A 185 -29.71 16.89 -5.19
N THR A 186 -30.45 17.99 -5.18
CA THR A 186 -30.99 18.62 -6.40
C THR A 186 -30.41 20.01 -6.70
N ALA A 187 -29.51 20.51 -5.84
CA ALA A 187 -28.82 21.77 -6.02
C ALA A 187 -27.48 21.78 -5.27
N ASP A 188 -26.59 22.70 -5.61
CA ASP A 188 -25.38 22.96 -4.83
C ASP A 188 -25.76 23.50 -3.43
N ILE A 189 -25.12 22.97 -2.39
CA ILE A 189 -25.39 23.32 -1.00
C ILE A 189 -24.19 24.08 -0.43
N ASN A 190 -24.40 25.34 -0.06
CA ASN A 190 -23.38 26.18 0.58
C ASN A 190 -23.65 26.26 2.10
N MET A 191 -22.68 25.80 2.91
CA MET A 191 -22.78 25.75 4.37
C MET A 191 -21.96 26.85 5.08
N VAL A 192 -21.59 27.92 4.39
CA VAL A 192 -20.80 29.03 4.96
C VAL A 192 -21.41 29.62 6.25
N GLY A 193 -22.74 29.63 6.37
CA GLY A 193 -23.45 30.18 7.54
C GLY A 193 -23.16 29.43 8.85
N SER A 194 -22.80 28.14 8.79
CA SER A 194 -22.41 27.33 9.96
C SER A 194 -20.90 27.09 10.06
N TYR A 195 -20.10 27.60 9.11
CA TYR A 195 -18.67 27.27 9.00
C TYR A 195 -17.85 27.55 10.26
N ASN A 196 -18.12 28.67 10.94
CA ASN A 196 -17.43 29.06 12.18
C ASN A 196 -17.94 28.31 13.41
N LYS A 197 -19.23 27.96 13.46
CA LYS A 197 -19.84 27.25 14.60
C LYS A 197 -19.62 25.73 14.52
N GLY A 198 -19.38 25.22 13.32
CA GLY A 198 -19.45 23.79 13.05
C GLY A 198 -20.90 23.33 12.89
N PHE A 199 -21.10 22.40 11.98
CA PHE A 199 -22.32 21.63 11.83
C PHE A 199 -22.17 20.34 12.66
N ARG A 200 -23.21 19.98 13.42
CA ARG A 200 -23.23 18.72 14.18
C ARG A 200 -23.46 17.56 13.20
N PRO A 201 -22.66 16.48 13.25
CA PRO A 201 -22.82 15.35 12.33
C PRO A 201 -24.27 14.80 12.27
N ILE A 202 -24.71 14.41 11.08
CA ILE A 202 -25.86 13.53 10.89
C ILE A 202 -25.49 12.16 11.46
N ALA A 203 -26.39 11.48 12.16
CA ALA A 203 -26.09 10.17 12.79
C ALA A 203 -24.84 10.22 13.68
N HIS A 204 -24.80 11.17 14.63
CA HIS A 204 -23.65 11.37 15.53
C HIS A 204 -23.53 10.32 16.66
N GLN A 205 -24.56 9.46 16.86
CA GLN A 205 -24.56 8.41 17.87
C GLN A 205 -24.37 7.05 17.20
N GLN A 206 -23.48 6.24 17.75
CA GLN A 206 -23.20 4.89 17.23
C GLN A 206 -24.44 3.98 17.23
N ALA A 207 -25.37 4.18 18.18
CA ALA A 207 -26.61 3.41 18.25
C ALA A 207 -27.58 3.67 17.08
N PHE A 208 -27.45 4.83 16.42
CA PHE A 208 -28.35 5.27 15.35
C PHE A 208 -27.56 5.67 14.09
N PRO A 209 -26.86 4.71 13.46
CA PRO A 209 -26.07 4.98 12.27
C PRO A 209 -26.96 5.31 11.07
N PHE A 210 -26.42 6.06 10.12
CA PHE A 210 -27.08 6.25 8.84
C PHE A 210 -27.04 4.93 8.04
N LYS A 211 -28.20 4.48 7.57
CA LYS A 211 -28.39 3.24 6.79
C LYS A 211 -29.07 3.47 5.43
N GLY A 212 -29.10 4.72 4.96
CA GLY A 212 -29.78 5.09 3.73
C GLY A 212 -28.86 5.16 2.51
N CYS A 213 -29.44 5.52 1.37
CA CYS A 213 -28.73 5.87 0.14
C CYS A 213 -28.76 7.39 -0.05
N TYR A 214 -27.60 8.03 -0.17
CA TYR A 214 -27.46 9.46 -0.45
C TYR A 214 -26.75 9.67 -1.79
N ASP A 215 -27.48 10.22 -2.77
CA ASP A 215 -26.96 10.60 -4.08
C ASP A 215 -26.75 12.12 -4.15
N GLY A 216 -25.50 12.53 -4.35
CA GLY A 216 -25.13 13.94 -4.52
C GLY A 216 -25.61 14.56 -5.84
N GLY A 217 -26.13 13.77 -6.78
CA GLY A 217 -26.76 14.26 -8.02
C GLY A 217 -25.83 15.04 -8.95
N GLY A 218 -24.51 14.94 -8.74
CA GLY A 218 -23.50 15.75 -9.45
C GLY A 218 -23.37 17.19 -8.94
N HIS A 219 -23.97 17.50 -7.79
CA HIS A 219 -23.87 18.79 -7.12
C HIS A 219 -22.78 18.80 -6.03
N THR A 220 -22.48 19.98 -5.51
CA THR A 220 -21.43 20.22 -4.52
C THR A 220 -22.01 20.53 -3.14
N ILE A 221 -21.26 20.16 -2.10
CA ILE A 221 -21.46 20.59 -0.72
C ILE A 221 -20.24 21.42 -0.34
N SER A 222 -20.40 22.75 -0.31
CA SER A 222 -19.31 23.70 -0.12
C SER A 222 -19.26 24.22 1.31
N TYR A 223 -18.05 24.41 1.84
CA TYR A 223 -17.82 25.00 3.16
C TYR A 223 -18.56 24.25 4.28
N CYS A 224 -18.61 22.92 4.22
CA CYS A 224 -19.10 22.10 5.31
C CYS A 224 -18.02 22.00 6.39
N ALA A 225 -18.27 22.58 7.57
CA ALA A 225 -17.37 22.47 8.72
C ALA A 225 -17.97 21.53 9.76
N ILE A 226 -17.28 20.45 10.09
CA ILE A 226 -17.62 19.52 11.19
C ILE A 226 -16.54 19.67 12.25
N ARG A 227 -16.91 20.24 13.40
CA ARG A 227 -15.98 20.48 14.51
C ARG A 227 -16.53 19.82 15.76
N THR A 228 -15.92 18.70 16.16
CA THR A 228 -16.18 18.07 17.47
C THR A 228 -15.07 18.41 18.48
N LEU A 229 -14.03 19.10 18.02
CA LEU A 229 -13.05 19.80 18.84
C LEU A 229 -13.01 21.29 18.44
N ASP A 230 -12.99 22.16 19.43
CA ASP A 230 -12.85 23.62 19.35
C ASP A 230 -11.46 24.04 18.84
N SER A 231 -10.44 23.21 19.09
CA SER A 231 -9.07 23.48 18.65
C SER A 231 -8.27 22.21 18.41
N LYS A 232 -7.17 22.35 17.67
CA LYS A 232 -6.19 21.29 17.46
C LYS A 232 -5.45 20.93 18.73
N GLU A 233 -5.61 21.67 19.82
CA GLU A 233 -4.94 21.50 21.10
C GLU A 233 -5.84 20.88 22.18
N GLN A 234 -7.17 20.92 22.02
CA GLN A 234 -8.15 20.48 23.02
C GLN A 234 -8.02 18.99 23.39
N LYS A 235 -8.21 18.63 24.67
CA LYS A 235 -8.28 17.22 25.10
C LYS A 235 -9.64 16.59 24.74
N VAL A 236 -9.65 15.30 24.43
CA VAL A 236 -10.86 14.56 24.06
C VAL A 236 -11.89 14.59 25.19
N GLY A 237 -13.09 15.09 24.90
CA GLY A 237 -14.28 14.97 25.75
C GLY A 237 -15.11 13.72 25.41
N SER A 238 -16.26 13.53 26.07
CA SER A 238 -17.09 12.32 25.98
C SER A 238 -18.23 12.36 24.95
N GLU A 239 -18.39 13.45 24.19
CA GLU A 239 -19.68 13.74 23.52
C GLU A 239 -19.81 13.24 22.08
N VAL A 240 -18.76 13.31 21.25
CA VAL A 240 -18.82 12.84 19.85
C VAL A 240 -17.47 12.25 19.42
N HIS A 241 -17.49 10.99 19.01
CA HIS A 241 -16.29 10.26 18.61
C HIS A 241 -16.10 10.22 17.08
N ALA A 242 -17.18 10.25 16.29
CA ALA A 242 -17.11 10.22 14.83
C ALA A 242 -17.46 11.58 14.21
N SER A 243 -16.52 12.14 13.45
CA SER A 243 -16.61 13.44 12.80
C SER A 243 -16.62 13.26 11.28
N GLY A 244 -17.74 13.57 10.67
CA GLY A 244 -17.99 13.65 9.23
C GLY A 244 -19.36 14.30 9.03
N LEU A 245 -19.73 14.68 7.80
CA LEU A 245 -21.11 15.11 7.53
C LEU A 245 -22.10 14.06 8.04
N PHE A 246 -21.77 12.78 7.82
CA PHE A 246 -22.34 11.62 8.46
C PHE A 246 -21.35 11.11 9.52
N GLY A 247 -21.74 11.11 10.79
CA GLY A 247 -20.94 10.61 11.90
C GLY A 247 -20.71 9.11 11.76
N TYR A 248 -21.77 8.32 11.91
CA TYR A 248 -21.74 6.86 11.78
C TYR A 248 -22.57 6.39 10.58
N ALA A 249 -22.03 5.43 9.82
CA ALA A 249 -22.72 4.78 8.71
C ALA A 249 -22.65 3.25 8.85
N CYS A 250 -23.70 2.55 8.44
CA CYS A 250 -23.79 1.08 8.47
C CYS A 250 -24.71 0.62 7.33
N GLY A 251 -24.25 -0.29 6.46
CA GLY A 251 -25.01 -0.71 5.27
C GLY A 251 -25.48 0.45 4.37
N ALA A 252 -24.79 1.60 4.42
CA ALA A 252 -25.20 2.81 3.72
C ALA A 252 -24.59 2.90 2.32
N THR A 253 -25.19 3.72 1.46
CA THR A 253 -24.62 4.03 0.14
C THR A 253 -24.49 5.54 -0.05
N PHE A 254 -23.31 6.00 -0.43
CA PHE A 254 -23.05 7.37 -0.84
C PHE A 254 -22.58 7.35 -2.28
N ARG A 255 -23.23 8.12 -3.16
CA ARG A 255 -22.83 8.22 -4.56
C ARG A 255 -22.80 9.65 -5.07
N ASN A 256 -21.89 9.96 -5.98
CA ASN A 256 -21.79 11.26 -6.65
C ASN A 256 -21.67 12.47 -5.71
N VAL A 257 -21.10 12.28 -4.52
CA VAL A 257 -20.98 13.34 -3.51
C VAL A 257 -19.69 14.13 -3.73
N THR A 258 -19.77 15.44 -3.93
CA THR A 258 -18.59 16.31 -4.02
C THR A 258 -18.55 17.32 -2.87
N MET A 259 -17.59 17.18 -1.97
CA MET A 259 -17.33 18.16 -0.92
C MET A 259 -16.25 19.16 -1.35
N VAL A 260 -16.54 20.45 -1.26
CA VAL A 260 -15.65 21.54 -1.67
C VAL A 260 -15.26 22.38 -0.45
N ASP A 261 -13.96 22.50 -0.22
CA ASP A 261 -13.38 23.22 0.90
C ASP A 261 -13.98 22.83 2.28
N PRO A 262 -14.22 21.55 2.60
CA PRO A 262 -14.73 21.18 3.91
C PRO A 262 -13.64 21.34 4.99
N VAL A 263 -14.07 21.40 6.25
CA VAL A 263 -13.20 21.30 7.43
C VAL A 263 -13.74 20.20 8.32
N SER A 264 -12.91 19.23 8.70
CA SER A 264 -13.27 18.28 9.75
C SER A 264 -12.19 18.28 10.82
N ILE A 265 -12.56 18.67 12.04
CA ILE A 265 -11.69 18.60 13.22
C ILE A 265 -12.34 17.68 14.25
N GLY A 266 -11.77 16.49 14.43
CA GLY A 266 -12.39 15.40 15.19
C GLY A 266 -11.53 14.73 16.25
N ALA A 267 -12.21 14.09 17.21
CA ALA A 267 -11.58 13.54 18.41
C ALA A 267 -11.19 12.04 18.34
N ASN A 268 -11.89 11.20 17.56
CA ASN A 268 -11.54 9.78 17.42
C ASN A 268 -11.45 9.40 15.94
N SER A 269 -12.58 9.25 15.24
CA SER A 269 -12.62 8.94 13.81
C SER A 269 -13.08 10.17 13.02
N THR A 270 -12.27 10.63 12.09
CA THR A 270 -12.46 11.91 11.39
C THR A 270 -12.35 11.74 9.88
N GLY A 271 -13.45 11.96 9.18
CA GLY A 271 -13.54 12.08 7.72
C GLY A 271 -14.26 13.36 7.30
N SER A 272 -14.20 13.72 6.02
CA SER A 272 -15.06 14.80 5.51
C SER A 272 -16.52 14.32 5.37
N LEU A 273 -16.72 13.15 4.77
CA LEU A 273 -18.04 12.61 4.47
C LEU A 273 -18.53 11.69 5.60
N VAL A 274 -17.75 10.67 5.96
CA VAL A 274 -18.10 9.68 6.96
C VAL A 274 -17.09 9.68 8.10
N GLY A 275 -17.55 9.82 9.34
CA GLY A 275 -16.69 9.71 10.52
C GLY A 275 -16.24 8.27 10.76
N ALA A 276 -17.18 7.34 10.90
CA ALA A 276 -16.91 5.92 11.08
C ALA A 276 -17.94 5.01 10.37
N VAL A 277 -17.45 3.90 9.82
CA VAL A 277 -18.27 2.80 9.29
C VAL A 277 -18.40 1.72 10.35
N LEU A 278 -19.61 1.22 10.59
CA LEU A 278 -19.91 0.21 11.60
C LEU A 278 -20.24 -1.14 10.97
N GLY A 279 -19.81 -2.23 11.62
CA GLY A 279 -20.19 -3.60 11.30
C GLY A 279 -21.44 -4.03 12.07
N THR A 280 -22.16 -5.02 11.55
CA THR A 280 -23.29 -5.65 12.24
C THR A 280 -22.84 -7.00 12.78
N SER A 281 -22.76 -7.13 14.11
CA SER A 281 -22.34 -8.39 14.73
C SER A 281 -23.40 -9.48 14.55
N GLY A 282 -23.02 -10.64 14.01
CA GLY A 282 -23.87 -11.84 13.95
C GLY A 282 -24.82 -11.94 12.75
N GLU A 283 -24.73 -11.03 11.78
CA GLU A 283 -25.49 -11.08 10.52
C GLU A 283 -24.54 -11.13 9.30
N VAL A 284 -25.10 -11.36 8.11
CA VAL A 284 -24.37 -11.22 6.84
C VAL A 284 -23.82 -9.79 6.77
N GLU A 285 -22.51 -9.65 6.56
CA GLU A 285 -21.85 -8.34 6.49
C GLU A 285 -22.54 -7.49 5.40
N THR A 286 -23.14 -6.37 5.79
CA THR A 286 -23.78 -5.42 4.88
C THR A 286 -22.80 -4.28 4.59
N PRO A 287 -22.19 -4.23 3.40
CA PRO A 287 -21.12 -3.27 3.14
C PRO A 287 -21.66 -1.83 3.09
N THR A 288 -20.82 -0.88 3.50
CA THR A 288 -21.05 0.53 3.21
C THR A 288 -20.33 0.92 1.93
N TYR A 289 -21.05 1.52 0.98
CA TYR A 289 -20.55 1.86 -0.36
C TYR A 289 -20.32 3.36 -0.51
N LEU A 290 -19.16 3.74 -1.02
CA LEU A 290 -18.87 5.07 -1.55
C LEU A 290 -18.50 4.94 -3.02
N ASP A 291 -19.33 5.49 -3.92
CA ASP A 291 -19.07 5.48 -5.36
C ASP A 291 -19.01 6.92 -5.92
N ASN A 292 -17.93 7.24 -6.64
CA ASN A 292 -17.75 8.57 -7.24
C ASN A 292 -17.88 9.71 -6.19
N CYS A 293 -17.33 9.46 -5.00
CA CYS A 293 -17.29 10.44 -3.90
C CYS A 293 -15.97 11.20 -3.90
N ARG A 294 -16.03 12.51 -3.72
CA ARG A 294 -14.88 13.39 -3.88
C ARG A 294 -14.82 14.44 -2.79
N VAL A 295 -13.61 14.71 -2.34
CA VAL A 295 -13.29 15.89 -1.55
C VAL A 295 -12.24 16.72 -2.26
N ARG A 296 -12.38 18.04 -2.29
CA ARG A 296 -11.40 18.93 -2.90
C ARG A 296 -11.22 20.24 -2.16
N LYS A 297 -10.00 20.76 -2.15
CA LYS A 297 -9.69 22.14 -1.73
C LYS A 297 -9.54 23.02 -2.97
N THR A 298 -10.33 24.09 -3.07
CA THR A 298 -10.29 25.00 -4.24
C THR A 298 -9.95 26.44 -3.88
N SER A 299 -10.15 26.81 -2.62
CA SER A 299 -9.95 28.17 -2.14
C SER A 299 -8.67 28.31 -1.31
N SER A 300 -8.31 29.55 -0.99
CA SER A 300 -7.26 29.86 -0.01
C SER A 300 -7.69 29.64 1.45
N SER A 301 -8.80 28.94 1.69
CA SER A 301 -9.30 28.63 3.02
C SER A 301 -8.30 27.78 3.82
N ALA A 302 -8.49 27.78 5.14
CA ALA A 302 -7.83 26.85 6.06
C ALA A 302 -8.46 25.44 6.03
N SER A 303 -9.12 25.05 4.92
CA SER A 303 -9.75 23.73 4.78
C SER A 303 -8.71 22.62 4.90
N GLU A 304 -8.99 21.70 5.82
CA GLU A 304 -8.16 20.55 6.18
C GLU A 304 -9.00 19.49 6.93
N ILE A 305 -8.50 18.26 6.93
CA ILE A 305 -9.00 17.19 7.80
C ILE A 305 -7.96 16.92 8.87
N TYR A 306 -8.37 17.02 10.13
CA TYR A 306 -7.48 16.87 11.26
C TYR A 306 -8.15 16.10 12.40
N GLY A 307 -7.48 15.07 12.90
CA GLY A 307 -8.00 14.28 14.00
C GLY A 307 -6.94 13.70 14.92
N ILE A 308 -7.34 12.72 15.72
CA ILE A 308 -6.50 12.09 16.74
C ILE A 308 -6.25 10.63 16.33
N SER A 309 -7.25 9.75 16.41
CA SER A 309 -7.05 8.30 16.26
C SER A 309 -7.10 7.78 14.83
N PHE A 310 -8.19 8.02 14.09
CA PHE A 310 -8.37 7.56 12.71
C PHE A 310 -8.75 8.76 11.85
N VAL A 311 -7.92 9.12 10.88
CA VAL A 311 -8.10 10.34 10.10
C VAL A 311 -7.99 10.04 8.61
N GLY A 312 -9.10 10.19 7.88
CA GLY A 312 -9.15 9.97 6.44
C GLY A 312 -9.74 11.15 5.69
N GLY A 313 -9.36 11.35 4.43
CA GLY A 313 -9.92 12.43 3.62
C GLY A 313 -11.44 12.32 3.45
N LEU A 314 -11.97 11.12 3.22
CA LEU A 314 -13.40 10.86 3.06
C LEU A 314 -13.99 10.11 4.25
N VAL A 315 -13.31 9.04 4.69
CA VAL A 315 -13.78 8.14 5.76
C VAL A 315 -12.77 8.13 6.90
N GLY A 316 -13.21 8.45 8.12
CA GLY A 316 -12.33 8.43 9.29
C GLY A 316 -11.85 7.03 9.64
N GLY A 317 -12.76 6.14 10.05
CA GLY A 317 -12.41 4.78 10.47
C GLY A 317 -13.42 3.72 10.04
N VAL A 318 -12.95 2.47 9.99
CA VAL A 318 -13.76 1.27 9.72
C VAL A 318 -13.73 0.39 10.97
N ASP A 319 -14.87 0.26 11.63
CA ASP A 319 -14.98 -0.47 12.90
C ASP A 319 -14.88 -1.99 12.70
N ALA A 320 -14.85 -2.74 13.80
CA ALA A 320 -14.67 -4.18 13.77
C ALA A 320 -15.78 -4.87 12.98
N GLN A 321 -15.41 -5.85 12.15
CA GLN A 321 -16.33 -6.61 11.28
C GLN A 321 -17.09 -5.75 10.25
N ALA A 322 -16.65 -4.50 10.03
CA ALA A 322 -17.26 -3.63 9.04
C ALA A 322 -16.57 -3.80 7.68
N VAL A 323 -17.38 -3.76 6.62
CA VAL A 323 -16.90 -3.76 5.23
C VAL A 323 -17.15 -2.40 4.60
N LEU A 324 -16.08 -1.78 4.12
CA LEU A 324 -16.10 -0.54 3.35
C LEU A 324 -15.75 -0.83 1.90
N VAL A 325 -16.60 -0.42 0.96
CA VAL A 325 -16.34 -0.49 -0.48
C VAL A 325 -16.24 0.92 -1.05
N MET A 326 -15.13 1.24 -1.70
CA MET A 326 -14.89 2.53 -2.33
C MET A 326 -14.56 2.35 -3.82
N HIS A 327 -15.31 3.02 -4.68
CA HIS A 327 -15.10 3.03 -6.12
C HIS A 327 -15.01 4.47 -6.64
N ARG A 328 -13.99 4.78 -7.46
CA ARG A 328 -13.79 6.11 -8.08
C ARG A 328 -13.76 7.27 -7.08
N CYS A 329 -13.27 7.02 -5.88
CA CYS A 329 -13.24 8.03 -4.82
C CYS A 329 -11.95 8.84 -4.86
N VAL A 330 -12.03 10.15 -4.64
CA VAL A 330 -10.89 11.06 -4.83
C VAL A 330 -10.73 12.08 -3.69
N ASN A 331 -9.49 12.24 -3.19
CA ASN A 331 -9.08 13.40 -2.40
C ASN A 331 -8.18 14.31 -3.23
N GLU A 332 -8.68 15.48 -3.56
CA GLU A 332 -7.99 16.49 -4.36
C GLU A 332 -7.47 17.64 -3.50
N ASN A 333 -6.21 17.52 -3.12
CA ASN A 333 -5.48 18.60 -2.46
C ASN A 333 -6.07 19.06 -1.12
N LEU A 334 -6.97 18.28 -0.48
CA LEU A 334 -7.42 18.59 0.88
C LEU A 334 -6.46 17.95 1.90
N PRO A 335 -5.63 18.72 2.61
CA PRO A 335 -4.62 18.15 3.50
C PRO A 335 -5.22 17.29 4.60
N VAL A 336 -4.59 16.16 4.88
CA VAL A 336 -5.00 15.24 5.96
C VAL A 336 -3.86 15.10 6.95
N GLY A 337 -4.15 15.26 8.24
CA GLY A 337 -3.13 15.07 9.27
C GLY A 337 -3.64 14.85 10.68
N ASN A 338 -2.70 14.66 11.62
CA ASN A 338 -3.01 14.37 13.01
C ASN A 338 -1.87 14.82 13.96
N ARG A 339 -2.08 14.68 15.28
CA ARG A 339 -1.06 15.02 16.32
C ARG A 339 -0.73 13.95 17.36
N SER A 340 -1.46 12.84 17.42
CA SER A 340 -1.33 11.91 18.55
C SER A 340 -0.54 10.68 18.18
N ASP A 341 0.32 10.26 19.10
CA ASP A 341 1.02 8.98 19.10
C ASP A 341 0.02 7.81 19.00
N GLY A 342 0.23 6.91 18.04
CA GLY A 342 -0.52 5.66 17.90
C GLY A 342 -1.74 5.70 16.96
N SER A 343 -1.90 6.74 16.15
CA SER A 343 -3.04 6.89 15.23
C SER A 343 -2.90 6.11 13.90
N PHE A 344 -3.93 6.17 13.07
CA PHE A 344 -3.94 5.78 11.65
C PHE A 344 -4.40 6.97 10.79
N VAL A 345 -3.63 7.28 9.75
CA VAL A 345 -3.91 8.44 8.89
C VAL A 345 -3.81 8.03 7.42
N GLY A 346 -4.85 8.29 6.65
CA GLY A 346 -4.89 8.00 5.22
C GLY A 346 -5.43 9.16 4.39
N GLY A 347 -5.01 9.29 3.14
CA GLY A 347 -5.55 10.33 2.26
C GLY A 347 -7.02 10.14 1.92
N LEU A 348 -7.56 8.92 1.98
CA LEU A 348 -8.98 8.62 1.80
C LEU A 348 -9.62 8.00 3.04
N VAL A 349 -9.00 6.96 3.60
CA VAL A 349 -9.49 6.17 4.74
C VAL A 349 -8.46 6.22 5.86
N GLY A 350 -8.84 6.65 7.06
CA GLY A 350 -7.90 6.71 8.18
C GLY A 350 -7.36 5.35 8.57
N GLY A 351 -8.23 4.37 8.82
CA GLY A 351 -7.84 3.00 9.06
C GLY A 351 -9.00 2.13 9.53
N GLY A 352 -8.73 0.88 9.89
CA GLY A 352 -9.72 -0.03 10.43
C GLY A 352 -9.22 -0.82 11.64
N THR A 353 -10.16 -1.34 12.42
CA THR A 353 -9.89 -2.16 13.61
C THR A 353 -9.95 -3.66 13.28
N ILE A 354 -10.11 -4.50 14.30
CA ILE A 354 -10.05 -5.97 14.20
C ILE A 354 -11.10 -6.47 13.19
N ASN A 355 -10.68 -7.30 12.24
CA ASN A 355 -11.54 -7.85 11.17
C ASN A 355 -12.26 -6.79 10.32
N ALA A 356 -11.73 -5.56 10.26
CA ALA A 356 -12.22 -4.56 9.32
C ALA A 356 -11.70 -4.86 7.91
N THR A 357 -12.58 -4.69 6.92
CA THR A 357 -12.27 -4.92 5.50
C THR A 357 -12.47 -3.63 4.70
N ALA A 358 -11.49 -3.28 3.85
CA ALA A 358 -11.64 -2.23 2.85
C ALA A 358 -11.39 -2.77 1.44
N ILE A 359 -12.34 -2.51 0.55
CA ILE A 359 -12.24 -2.82 -0.86
C ILE A 359 -12.19 -1.50 -1.62
N MET A 360 -11.13 -1.27 -2.40
CA MET A 360 -10.92 -0.01 -3.11
C MET A 360 -10.60 -0.27 -4.58
N ASP A 361 -11.34 0.38 -5.47
CA ASP A 361 -11.04 0.38 -6.91
C ASP A 361 -11.05 1.81 -7.47
N SER A 362 -10.11 2.10 -8.38
CA SER A 362 -10.05 3.37 -9.10
C SER A 362 -9.99 4.60 -8.19
N CYS A 363 -9.45 4.45 -6.97
CA CYS A 363 -9.40 5.51 -5.98
C CYS A 363 -8.08 6.29 -6.07
N VAL A 364 -8.15 7.60 -5.87
CA VAL A 364 -7.02 8.50 -6.07
C VAL A 364 -6.82 9.45 -4.90
N ASN A 365 -5.61 9.53 -4.38
CA ASN A 365 -5.20 10.61 -3.48
C ASN A 365 -4.21 11.54 -4.19
N GLN A 366 -4.52 12.83 -4.25
CA GLN A 366 -3.64 13.89 -4.75
C GLN A 366 -3.13 14.79 -3.62
N SER A 367 -3.59 14.55 -2.39
CA SER A 367 -3.33 15.43 -1.26
C SER A 367 -2.16 14.97 -0.40
N SER A 368 -1.45 15.92 0.23
CA SER A 368 -0.45 15.57 1.21
C SER A 368 -1.08 14.99 2.48
N VAL A 369 -0.49 13.90 2.97
CA VAL A 369 -0.84 13.22 4.22
C VAL A 369 0.33 13.39 5.19
N VAL A 370 0.10 14.08 6.31
CA VAL A 370 1.16 14.39 7.28
C VAL A 370 0.75 13.95 8.67
N ALA A 371 1.51 13.03 9.24
CA ALA A 371 1.31 12.53 10.59
C ALA A 371 2.44 12.98 11.52
N ALA A 372 2.08 13.67 12.61
CA ALA A 372 3.05 14.04 13.64
C ALA A 372 3.28 12.95 14.71
N GLY A 373 2.38 11.95 14.80
CA GLY A 373 2.43 10.88 15.82
C GLY A 373 1.82 9.54 15.37
N SER A 374 1.76 9.23 14.08
CA SER A 374 1.01 8.03 13.65
C SER A 374 1.73 6.71 13.92
N ARG A 375 0.94 5.63 14.10
CA ARG A 375 1.40 4.24 14.02
C ARG A 375 1.53 3.83 12.55
N CYS A 376 0.49 4.08 11.74
CA CYS A 376 0.48 3.75 10.32
C CYS A 376 -0.07 4.91 9.47
N THR A 377 0.63 5.27 8.40
CA THR A 377 0.24 6.37 7.52
C THR A 377 0.29 5.94 6.06
N GLY A 378 -0.80 6.14 5.32
CA GLY A 378 -0.88 5.77 3.91
C GLY A 378 -1.39 6.92 3.03
N GLY A 379 -1.05 6.90 1.75
CA GLY A 379 -1.65 7.84 0.81
C GLY A 379 -3.13 7.57 0.56
N LEU A 380 -3.60 6.33 0.64
CA LEU A 380 -5.03 5.98 0.56
C LEU A 380 -5.57 5.53 1.92
N ILE A 381 -4.98 4.47 2.49
CA ILE A 381 -5.40 3.87 3.76
C ILE A 381 -4.29 3.98 4.80
N GLY A 382 -4.55 4.53 6.00
CA GLY A 382 -3.55 4.54 7.07
C GLY A 382 -3.18 3.12 7.53
N GLY A 383 -4.14 2.32 7.94
CA GLY A 383 -3.94 0.87 8.03
C GLY A 383 -5.20 0.08 8.39
N ILE A 384 -5.27 -1.19 7.97
CA ILE A 384 -6.47 -2.03 8.12
C ILE A 384 -6.12 -3.53 8.13
N GLU A 385 -6.97 -4.38 8.72
CA GLU A 385 -6.73 -5.82 8.86
C GLU A 385 -6.85 -6.59 7.53
N THR A 386 -7.78 -6.21 6.66
CA THR A 386 -7.93 -6.83 5.34
C THR A 386 -8.21 -5.76 4.29
N ALA A 387 -7.46 -5.79 3.20
CA ALA A 387 -7.66 -4.88 2.09
C ALA A 387 -7.59 -5.59 0.73
N ASN A 388 -8.49 -5.22 -0.17
CA ASN A 388 -8.38 -5.51 -1.60
C ASN A 388 -8.33 -4.19 -2.37
N ILE A 389 -7.17 -3.85 -2.92
CA ILE A 389 -6.93 -2.54 -3.54
C ILE A 389 -6.51 -2.72 -4.99
N THR A 390 -7.29 -2.13 -5.90
CA THR A 390 -7.09 -2.27 -7.35
C THR A 390 -7.16 -0.93 -8.07
N ASN A 391 -6.38 -0.74 -9.14
CA ASN A 391 -6.40 0.47 -9.98
C ASN A 391 -6.27 1.78 -9.21
N CYS A 392 -5.56 1.77 -8.09
CA CYS A 392 -5.48 2.91 -7.19
C CYS A 392 -4.17 3.69 -7.35
N LEU A 393 -4.23 5.00 -7.12
CA LEU A 393 -3.11 5.91 -7.35
C LEU A 393 -2.93 6.91 -6.21
N ASN A 394 -1.71 7.02 -5.70
CA ASN A 394 -1.30 8.11 -4.82
C ASN A 394 -0.33 9.06 -5.53
N LYS A 395 -0.70 10.34 -5.62
CA LYS A 395 0.17 11.44 -6.07
C LYS A 395 0.62 12.34 -4.92
N GLY A 396 -0.08 12.28 -3.79
CA GLY A 396 0.18 13.11 -2.63
C GLY A 396 1.39 12.65 -1.84
N ASN A 397 2.18 13.59 -1.30
CA ASN A 397 3.30 13.26 -0.43
C ASN A 397 2.80 12.71 0.92
N VAL A 398 3.42 11.64 1.41
CA VAL A 398 3.08 11.00 2.68
C VAL A 398 4.26 11.14 3.64
N SER A 399 4.03 11.71 4.82
CA SER A 399 5.10 11.95 5.81
C SER A 399 4.68 11.52 7.22
N ALA A 400 5.42 10.59 7.81
CA ALA A 400 5.27 10.10 9.18
C ALA A 400 6.64 9.77 9.78
N THR A 401 7.32 10.81 10.27
CA THR A 401 8.73 10.72 10.73
C THR A 401 8.88 10.51 12.23
N HIS A 402 7.77 10.41 12.97
CA HIS A 402 7.82 10.16 14.40
C HIS A 402 8.29 8.73 14.69
N ARG A 403 9.07 8.54 15.76
CA ARG A 403 9.64 7.24 16.14
C ARG A 403 8.62 6.14 16.46
N SER A 404 7.34 6.50 16.61
CA SER A 404 6.23 5.56 16.81
C SER A 404 5.65 5.02 15.51
N ALA A 405 6.03 5.59 14.35
CA ALA A 405 5.55 5.15 13.06
C ALA A 405 6.16 3.79 12.73
N LEU A 406 5.28 2.80 12.58
CA LEU A 406 5.60 1.41 12.24
C LEU A 406 5.47 1.14 10.74
N GLY A 407 4.63 1.92 10.04
CA GLY A 407 4.36 1.71 8.63
C GLY A 407 4.01 3.03 7.94
N THR A 408 4.77 3.39 6.91
CA THR A 408 4.47 4.53 6.04
C THR A 408 4.47 4.06 4.59
N GLY A 409 3.35 4.19 3.89
CA GLY A 409 3.19 3.71 2.52
C GLY A 409 2.53 4.71 1.57
N GLY A 410 2.84 4.65 0.28
CA GLY A 410 2.14 5.46 -0.72
C GLY A 410 0.68 5.06 -0.92
N ILE A 411 0.37 3.76 -0.86
CA ILE A 411 -1.01 3.26 -0.92
C ILE A 411 -1.53 3.00 0.49
N ALA A 412 -0.81 2.16 1.26
CA ALA A 412 -1.24 1.74 2.59
C ALA A 412 -0.10 1.81 3.61
N GLY A 413 -0.35 2.38 4.79
CA GLY A 413 0.66 2.43 5.86
C GLY A 413 0.91 1.07 6.48
N GLY A 414 -0.15 0.42 6.99
CA GLY A 414 -0.08 -0.91 7.58
C GLY A 414 -1.22 -1.82 7.13
N LEU A 415 -0.92 -3.05 6.77
CA LEU A 415 -1.93 -4.00 6.31
C LEU A 415 -1.87 -5.31 7.09
N GLY A 416 -3.03 -5.88 7.34
CA GLY A 416 -3.14 -7.30 7.60
C GLY A 416 -3.15 -8.11 6.31
N THR A 417 -3.83 -9.25 6.27
CA THR A 417 -3.78 -10.14 5.09
C THR A 417 -4.52 -9.46 3.94
N SER A 418 -3.81 -9.14 2.85
CA SER A 418 -4.32 -8.21 1.82
C SER A 418 -3.80 -8.49 0.41
N THR A 419 -4.55 -8.02 -0.59
CA THR A 419 -4.24 -8.12 -2.02
C THR A 419 -4.19 -6.74 -2.67
N LEU A 420 -3.14 -6.47 -3.45
CA LEU A 420 -3.00 -5.25 -4.24
C LEU A 420 -2.73 -5.60 -5.70
N ALA A 421 -3.45 -4.97 -6.62
CA ALA A 421 -3.23 -5.13 -8.06
C ALA A 421 -3.29 -3.79 -8.79
N VAL A 422 -2.37 -3.55 -9.74
CA VAL A 422 -2.42 -2.36 -10.60
C VAL A 422 -2.46 -1.06 -9.77
N VAL A 423 -1.49 -0.91 -8.87
CA VAL A 423 -1.41 0.23 -7.96
C VAL A 423 -0.17 1.07 -8.21
N GLN A 424 -0.28 2.39 -8.02
CA GLN A 424 0.80 3.32 -8.35
C GLN A 424 1.02 4.36 -7.27
N ASN A 425 2.28 4.67 -6.99
CA ASN A 425 2.67 5.80 -6.15
C ASN A 425 3.59 6.77 -6.90
N GLU A 426 3.16 8.01 -7.07
CA GLU A 426 3.94 9.15 -7.58
C GLU A 426 4.41 10.09 -6.46
N GLY A 427 3.77 10.02 -5.27
CA GLY A 427 4.07 10.90 -4.15
C GLY A 427 5.35 10.52 -3.40
N ARG A 428 6.08 11.51 -2.87
CA ARG A 428 7.25 11.26 -2.01
C ARG A 428 6.80 10.67 -0.67
N ILE A 429 7.49 9.63 -0.21
CA ILE A 429 7.23 8.95 1.06
C ILE A 429 8.38 9.25 2.04
N ASN A 430 8.04 9.74 3.23
CA ASN A 430 8.99 10.03 4.30
C ASN A 430 8.54 9.37 5.60
N GLY A 431 9.13 8.24 5.96
CA GLY A 431 8.74 7.43 7.11
C GLY A 431 9.85 7.29 8.14
N TYR A 432 9.50 6.69 9.28
CA TYR A 432 10.49 6.28 10.30
C TYR A 432 10.87 4.81 10.09
N GLU A 433 10.00 3.89 10.46
CA GLU A 433 10.18 2.44 10.28
C GLU A 433 9.13 1.89 9.32
N GLY A 434 9.49 0.85 8.55
CA GLY A 434 8.57 0.21 7.61
C GLY A 434 8.10 1.21 6.54
N THR A 435 9.05 1.78 5.80
CA THR A 435 8.75 2.82 4.81
C THR A 435 8.73 2.20 3.41
N GLY A 436 7.55 2.10 2.80
CA GLY A 436 7.37 1.53 1.47
C GLY A 436 6.81 2.53 0.46
N GLY A 437 7.19 2.42 -0.81
CA GLY A 437 6.53 3.20 -1.86
C GLY A 437 5.05 2.84 -2.04
N ILE A 438 4.67 1.58 -1.78
CA ILE A 438 3.29 1.09 -1.88
C ILE A 438 2.74 0.73 -0.49
N VAL A 439 3.39 -0.20 0.22
CA VAL A 439 2.97 -0.66 1.55
C VAL A 439 4.06 -0.43 2.58
N GLY A 440 3.72 0.20 3.71
CA GLY A 440 4.68 0.41 4.78
C GLY A 440 5.07 -0.89 5.50
N SER A 441 4.13 -1.49 6.22
CA SER A 441 4.40 -2.66 7.07
C SER A 441 3.24 -3.67 7.12
N THR A 442 3.56 -4.97 7.31
CA THR A 442 2.58 -6.02 7.64
C THR A 442 2.83 -6.70 9.00
N VAL A 443 3.63 -6.05 9.87
CA VAL A 443 3.97 -6.58 11.19
C VAL A 443 2.73 -6.67 12.09
N ILE A 444 2.46 -7.87 12.60
CA ILE A 444 1.46 -8.10 13.66
C ILE A 444 2.11 -7.76 15.01
N SER A 445 3.23 -8.43 15.31
CA SER A 445 3.95 -8.27 16.57
C SER A 445 5.46 -8.42 16.36
N LYS A 446 6.19 -7.37 16.75
CA LYS A 446 7.66 -7.38 16.76
C LYS A 446 8.25 -8.33 17.79
N SER A 447 7.49 -8.65 18.84
CA SER A 447 7.97 -9.43 19.98
C SER A 447 8.15 -10.92 19.64
N ASP A 448 7.32 -11.44 18.75
CA ASP A 448 7.36 -12.80 18.23
C ASP A 448 7.71 -12.87 16.73
N GLY A 449 7.87 -11.72 16.07
CA GLY A 449 8.29 -11.62 14.67
C GLY A 449 7.20 -12.11 13.70
N SER A 450 5.93 -11.91 14.04
CA SER A 450 4.77 -12.31 13.23
C SER A 450 4.33 -11.24 12.23
N TYR A 451 3.96 -11.70 11.03
CA TYR A 451 3.61 -10.90 9.87
C TYR A 451 2.36 -11.44 9.21
N ASN A 452 1.59 -10.53 8.60
CA ASN A 452 0.50 -10.87 7.72
C ASN A 452 0.98 -11.09 6.28
N ASP A 453 0.21 -11.89 5.53
CA ASP A 453 0.48 -12.25 4.14
C ASP A 453 0.03 -11.13 3.20
N LEU A 454 0.92 -10.72 2.30
CA LEU A 454 0.66 -9.68 1.31
C LEU A 454 0.87 -10.20 -0.11
N ILE A 455 -0.12 -10.00 -0.98
CA ILE A 455 -0.02 -10.33 -2.41
C ILE A 455 -0.04 -9.03 -3.19
N ILE A 456 0.96 -8.82 -4.03
CA ILE A 456 1.11 -7.62 -4.85
C ILE A 456 1.38 -8.02 -6.29
N THR A 457 0.55 -7.53 -7.21
CA THR A 457 0.73 -7.70 -8.64
C THR A 457 0.71 -6.34 -9.33
N SER A 458 1.62 -6.08 -10.27
CA SER A 458 1.64 -4.84 -11.05
C SER A 458 1.60 -3.59 -10.16
N ALA A 459 2.51 -3.48 -9.19
CA ALA A 459 2.62 -2.31 -8.32
C ALA A 459 3.86 -1.49 -8.66
N HIS A 460 3.66 -0.21 -9.00
CA HIS A 460 4.74 0.67 -9.44
C HIS A 460 4.93 1.87 -8.51
N ASN A 461 6.17 2.09 -8.07
CA ASN A 461 6.56 3.26 -7.33
C ASN A 461 7.47 4.17 -8.15
N TYR A 462 7.07 5.44 -8.31
CA TYR A 462 7.85 6.51 -8.93
C TYR A 462 8.29 7.58 -7.91
N GLY A 463 7.64 7.62 -6.75
CA GLY A 463 7.95 8.58 -5.69
C GLY A 463 9.22 8.21 -4.92
N ALA A 464 10.03 9.21 -4.55
CA ALA A 464 11.21 8.99 -3.69
C ALA A 464 10.79 8.52 -2.29
N ILE A 465 11.57 7.61 -1.71
CA ILE A 465 11.35 7.02 -0.38
C ILE A 465 12.53 7.39 0.51
N LEU A 466 12.20 8.00 1.65
CA LEU A 466 13.13 8.31 2.72
C LEU A 466 12.63 7.66 4.00
N GLY A 467 13.39 6.69 4.52
CA GLY A 467 13.09 6.05 5.80
C GLY A 467 14.28 6.08 6.75
N THR A 468 14.01 5.75 8.01
CA THR A 468 15.07 5.45 8.98
C THR A 468 15.42 3.98 8.90
N ASP A 469 14.46 3.09 9.14
CA ASP A 469 14.66 1.63 9.13
C ASP A 469 13.67 0.92 8.20
N ASN A 470 14.10 -0.19 7.60
CA ASN A 470 13.29 -1.04 6.72
C ASN A 470 12.60 -0.26 5.59
N SER A 471 13.40 0.29 4.68
CA SER A 471 12.89 1.07 3.55
C SER A 471 12.87 0.26 2.26
N GLY A 472 11.78 0.34 1.50
CA GLY A 472 11.59 -0.43 0.28
C GLY A 472 10.85 0.33 -0.82
N GLY A 473 11.25 0.13 -2.08
CA GLY A 473 10.54 0.70 -3.25
C GLY A 473 9.06 0.34 -3.31
N ILE A 474 8.71 -0.89 -2.93
CA ILE A 474 7.34 -1.41 -2.91
C ILE A 474 6.89 -1.60 -1.47
N ALA A 475 7.63 -2.38 -0.68
CA ALA A 475 7.28 -2.69 0.70
C ALA A 475 8.40 -2.36 1.69
N GLY A 476 8.12 -1.64 2.77
CA GLY A 476 9.11 -1.38 3.80
C GLY A 476 9.49 -2.66 4.57
N GLU A 477 8.52 -3.19 5.32
CA GLU A 477 8.66 -4.39 6.14
C GLU A 477 7.46 -5.34 5.97
N ALA A 478 7.59 -6.38 5.15
CA ALA A 478 6.44 -7.23 4.83
C ALA A 478 6.81 -8.69 4.57
N GLN A 479 5.88 -9.59 4.90
CA GLN A 479 5.83 -10.92 4.30
C GLN A 479 4.99 -10.82 3.02
N ALA A 480 5.64 -10.99 1.87
CA ALA A 480 5.03 -10.59 0.62
C ALA A 480 5.36 -11.50 -0.55
N MET A 481 4.44 -11.55 -1.50
CA MET A 481 4.68 -12.06 -2.83
C MET A 481 4.42 -10.93 -3.83
N MET A 482 5.40 -10.71 -4.70
CA MET A 482 5.46 -9.58 -5.62
C MET A 482 5.67 -10.09 -7.04
N THR A 483 4.75 -9.75 -7.93
CA THR A 483 4.84 -10.08 -9.35
C THR A 483 4.64 -8.82 -10.18
N ASP A 484 5.43 -8.66 -11.24
CA ASP A 484 5.35 -7.51 -12.15
C ASP A 484 5.48 -6.15 -11.42
N CYS A 485 6.28 -6.10 -10.36
CA CYS A 485 6.44 -4.89 -9.56
C CYS A 485 7.64 -4.06 -10.03
N TYR A 486 7.51 -2.73 -9.97
CA TYR A 486 8.53 -1.81 -10.48
C TYR A 486 8.80 -0.65 -9.52
N ASN A 487 10.07 -0.40 -9.20
CA ASN A 487 10.47 0.80 -8.48
C ASN A 487 11.38 1.67 -9.36
N GLU A 488 11.04 2.94 -9.51
CA GLU A 488 11.86 3.99 -10.15
C GLU A 488 12.27 5.08 -9.15
N GLY A 489 11.53 5.23 -8.06
CA GLY A 489 11.84 6.18 -7.00
C GLY A 489 13.11 5.78 -6.23
N SER A 490 13.95 6.77 -5.89
CA SER A 490 15.12 6.52 -5.02
C SER A 490 14.69 6.01 -3.65
N VAL A 491 15.42 5.06 -3.08
CA VAL A 491 15.18 4.50 -1.75
C VAL A 491 16.36 4.82 -0.85
N GLU A 492 16.13 5.60 0.20
CA GLU A 492 17.14 5.97 1.19
C GLU A 492 16.75 5.46 2.59
N ALA A 493 17.66 4.73 3.24
CA ALA A 493 17.54 4.36 4.65
C ALA A 493 18.74 4.86 5.47
N THR A 494 18.48 5.74 6.44
CA THR A 494 19.53 6.28 7.32
C THR A 494 20.00 5.30 8.41
N GLY A 495 19.18 4.28 8.69
CA GLY A 495 19.42 3.20 9.62
C GLY A 495 19.88 1.91 8.94
N ASP A 496 19.19 0.80 9.17
CA ASP A 496 19.77 -0.51 8.88
C ASP A 496 19.55 -1.00 7.44
N PHE A 497 18.32 -0.98 6.92
CA PHE A 497 17.95 -1.72 5.71
C PHE A 497 17.27 -0.86 4.64
N ALA A 498 17.85 -0.82 3.44
CA ALA A 498 17.21 -0.30 2.22
C ALA A 498 17.19 -1.34 1.11
N GLY A 499 16.05 -1.56 0.48
CA GLY A 499 15.91 -2.42 -0.69
C GLY A 499 15.17 -1.74 -1.84
N GLY A 500 15.58 -1.96 -3.08
CA GLY A 500 14.90 -1.37 -4.23
C GLY A 500 13.45 -1.84 -4.40
N LEU A 501 13.10 -3.04 -3.93
CA LEU A 501 11.72 -3.52 -3.81
C LEU A 501 11.28 -3.63 -2.36
N ALA A 502 12.08 -4.28 -1.50
CA ALA A 502 11.75 -4.39 -0.08
C ALA A 502 12.94 -4.30 0.88
N GLY A 503 12.73 -3.61 2.01
CA GLY A 503 13.72 -3.44 3.06
C GLY A 503 13.95 -4.74 3.82
N TYR A 504 12.97 -5.16 4.61
CA TYR A 504 13.03 -6.39 5.39
C TYR A 504 11.82 -7.29 5.13
N THR A 505 12.08 -8.54 4.78
CA THR A 505 11.03 -9.53 4.46
C THR A 505 11.33 -10.87 5.12
N PRO A 506 10.59 -11.32 6.14
CA PRO A 506 10.79 -12.65 6.72
C PRO A 506 10.65 -13.75 5.67
N THR A 507 9.60 -13.65 4.86
CA THR A 507 9.34 -14.55 3.74
C THR A 507 8.97 -13.72 2.52
N VAL A 508 9.60 -14.00 1.38
CA VAL A 508 9.32 -13.27 0.14
C VAL A 508 9.36 -14.16 -1.09
N VAL A 509 8.44 -13.90 -2.03
CA VAL A 509 8.49 -14.43 -3.39
C VAL A 509 8.45 -13.26 -4.36
N ILE A 510 9.42 -13.14 -5.25
CA ILE A 510 9.50 -12.08 -6.24
C ILE A 510 9.64 -12.70 -7.62
N ASN A 511 8.79 -12.30 -8.55
CA ASN A 511 8.88 -12.69 -9.95
C ASN A 511 8.72 -11.48 -10.88
N ASN A 512 9.45 -11.47 -11.99
CA ASN A 512 9.35 -10.45 -13.05
C ASN A 512 9.31 -9.00 -12.52
N SER A 513 10.14 -8.69 -11.52
CA SER A 513 10.11 -7.39 -10.85
C SER A 513 11.45 -6.66 -10.95
N TYR A 514 11.40 -5.33 -10.97
CA TYR A 514 12.56 -4.52 -11.33
C TYR A 514 12.72 -3.31 -10.42
N ASN A 515 13.97 -2.99 -10.10
CA ASN A 515 14.32 -1.73 -9.47
C ASN A 515 15.18 -0.90 -10.43
N ASN A 516 14.84 0.36 -10.66
CA ASN A 516 15.61 1.35 -11.40
C ASN A 516 15.94 2.59 -10.54
N GLY A 517 15.34 2.70 -9.34
CA GLY A 517 15.68 3.74 -8.38
C GLY A 517 17.03 3.48 -7.70
N ALA A 518 17.78 4.54 -7.43
CA ALA A 518 18.99 4.43 -6.61
C ALA A 518 18.63 3.93 -5.19
N VAL A 519 19.44 3.03 -4.63
CA VAL A 519 19.26 2.47 -3.29
C VAL A 519 20.45 2.86 -2.42
N ASP A 520 20.22 3.71 -1.43
CA ASP A 520 21.24 4.19 -0.51
C ASP A 520 20.88 3.76 0.92
N ALA A 521 21.79 3.04 1.58
CA ALA A 521 21.65 2.68 2.99
C ALA A 521 22.90 3.05 3.78
N ASN A 522 22.74 3.20 5.09
CA ASN A 522 23.88 3.29 5.99
C ASN A 522 24.56 1.93 6.18
N LYS A 523 23.80 0.84 6.42
CA LYS A 523 24.37 -0.50 6.69
C LYS A 523 24.10 -1.58 5.64
N PHE A 524 22.86 -1.77 5.19
CA PHE A 524 22.51 -2.89 4.32
C PHE A 524 21.68 -2.39 3.13
N ALA A 525 22.25 -2.39 1.93
CA ALA A 525 21.62 -1.88 0.72
C ALA A 525 21.49 -2.98 -0.35
N GLY A 526 20.26 -3.36 -0.69
CA GLY A 526 19.98 -4.35 -1.73
C GLY A 526 19.29 -3.75 -2.95
N GLY A 527 19.76 -4.07 -4.15
CA GLY A 527 19.11 -3.57 -5.38
C GLY A 527 17.67 -4.06 -5.52
N LEU A 528 17.32 -5.26 -5.04
CA LEU A 528 15.92 -5.69 -4.87
C LEU A 528 15.54 -5.82 -3.38
N LEU A 529 16.34 -6.55 -2.60
CA LEU A 529 16.03 -6.92 -1.23
C LEU A 529 17.21 -6.62 -0.29
N ALA A 530 16.95 -5.92 0.83
CA ALA A 530 18.00 -5.73 1.83
C ALA A 530 18.17 -7.00 2.69
N ARG A 531 17.09 -7.54 3.28
CA ARG A 531 17.15 -8.77 4.07
C ARG A 531 15.94 -9.67 3.82
N ALA A 532 16.21 -10.96 3.57
CA ALA A 532 15.18 -11.98 3.50
C ALA A 532 15.59 -13.28 4.21
N ALA A 533 14.72 -13.84 5.06
CA ALA A 533 15.02 -15.10 5.75
C ALA A 533 14.65 -16.33 4.91
N TYR A 534 13.47 -16.29 4.27
CA TYR A 534 13.00 -17.24 3.27
C TYR A 534 12.72 -16.48 1.99
N TYR A 535 13.34 -16.87 0.87
CA TYR A 535 13.22 -16.11 -0.37
C TYR A 535 13.14 -16.98 -1.61
N ILE A 536 12.29 -16.60 -2.54
CA ILE A 536 12.33 -17.03 -3.94
C ILE A 536 12.37 -15.76 -4.77
N VAL A 537 13.46 -15.55 -5.51
CA VAL A 537 13.60 -14.40 -6.40
C VAL A 537 13.87 -14.96 -7.79
N THR A 538 12.93 -14.76 -8.70
CA THR A 538 13.01 -15.26 -10.07
C THR A 538 12.86 -14.14 -11.06
N ASN A 539 13.62 -14.21 -12.16
CA ASN A 539 13.41 -13.35 -13.33
C ASN A 539 13.31 -11.85 -12.99
N SER A 540 14.11 -11.38 -12.04
CA SER A 540 13.98 -10.04 -11.47
C SER A 540 15.32 -9.33 -11.50
N SER A 541 15.32 -8.01 -11.72
CA SER A 541 16.57 -7.31 -12.02
C SER A 541 16.69 -5.93 -11.38
N ASN A 542 17.91 -5.59 -11.00
CA ASN A 542 18.29 -4.27 -10.53
C ASN A 542 18.99 -3.47 -11.63
N LEU A 543 18.56 -2.25 -11.85
CA LEU A 543 19.06 -1.26 -12.81
C LEU A 543 19.52 0.03 -12.10
N GLY A 544 19.09 0.26 -10.87
CA GLY A 544 19.49 1.42 -10.06
C GLY A 544 20.79 1.19 -9.29
N PRO A 545 21.66 2.20 -9.12
CA PRO A 545 22.89 2.06 -8.35
C PRO A 545 22.59 1.75 -6.88
N VAL A 546 23.45 0.96 -6.24
CA VAL A 546 23.28 0.52 -4.85
C VAL A 546 24.48 0.93 -4.00
N THR A 547 24.26 1.62 -2.88
CA THR A 547 25.32 2.10 -1.99
C THR A 547 25.01 1.76 -0.54
N ALA A 548 25.95 1.10 0.16
CA ALA A 548 25.95 0.98 1.61
C ALA A 548 27.17 1.70 2.22
N SER A 549 26.96 2.88 2.81
CA SER A 549 28.06 3.76 3.22
C SER A 549 29.03 3.14 4.23
N HIS A 550 28.52 2.30 5.15
CA HIS A 550 29.31 1.71 6.24
C HIS A 550 29.10 0.20 6.40
N GLY A 551 28.51 -0.48 5.41
CA GLY A 551 28.18 -1.89 5.55
C GLY A 551 28.20 -2.70 4.27
N MET A 552 27.22 -3.60 4.13
CA MET A 552 27.13 -4.57 3.04
C MET A 552 26.17 -4.08 1.96
N ALA A 553 26.47 -4.38 0.70
CA ALA A 553 25.59 -4.05 -0.41
C ALA A 553 25.54 -5.18 -1.44
N ALA A 554 24.38 -5.38 -2.07
CA ALA A 554 24.25 -6.34 -3.15
C ALA A 554 23.31 -5.87 -4.25
N GLY A 555 23.56 -6.29 -5.48
CA GLY A 555 22.68 -5.97 -6.61
C GLY A 555 21.31 -6.64 -6.53
N ILE A 556 21.18 -7.83 -5.91
CA ILE A 556 19.88 -8.50 -5.74
C ILE A 556 19.48 -8.57 -4.26
N LEU A 557 20.22 -9.32 -3.43
CA LEU A 557 19.87 -9.57 -2.02
C LEU A 557 21.07 -9.32 -1.11
N THR A 558 20.97 -8.46 -0.10
CA THR A 558 22.13 -8.21 0.79
C THR A 558 22.31 -9.32 1.82
N LEU A 559 21.26 -9.62 2.60
CA LEU A 559 21.29 -10.64 3.64
C LEU A 559 20.25 -11.73 3.38
N GLY A 560 20.69 -12.86 2.86
CA GLY A 560 19.89 -14.08 2.72
C GLY A 560 20.03 -15.00 3.93
N GLY A 561 18.89 -15.44 4.47
CA GLY A 561 18.82 -16.43 5.53
C GLY A 561 19.12 -17.85 5.06
N THR A 562 18.69 -18.83 5.86
CA THR A 562 19.07 -20.24 5.71
C THR A 562 18.38 -20.96 4.55
N THR A 563 17.32 -20.40 3.96
CA THR A 563 16.56 -21.08 2.90
C THR A 563 16.21 -20.08 1.80
N GLY A 564 16.59 -20.36 0.56
CA GLY A 564 16.10 -19.56 -0.55
C GLY A 564 16.66 -19.88 -1.92
N MET A 565 16.06 -19.28 -2.93
CA MET A 565 16.40 -19.44 -4.32
C MET A 565 16.51 -18.08 -5.00
N ILE A 566 17.61 -17.85 -5.73
CA ILE A 566 17.75 -16.73 -6.66
C ILE A 566 18.03 -17.33 -8.04
N ASN A 567 17.07 -17.19 -8.96
CA ASN A 567 17.16 -17.75 -10.31
C ASN A 567 16.88 -16.69 -11.39
N PHE A 568 17.61 -16.71 -12.50
CA PHE A 568 17.40 -15.77 -13.62
C PHE A 568 17.40 -14.29 -13.20
N CYS A 569 18.13 -13.92 -12.14
CA CYS A 569 18.18 -12.55 -11.64
C CYS A 569 19.41 -11.81 -12.17
N THR A 570 19.24 -10.53 -12.49
CA THR A 570 20.33 -9.74 -13.08
C THR A 570 20.55 -8.41 -12.36
N ASN A 571 21.79 -8.13 -11.99
CA ASN A 571 22.21 -6.80 -11.59
C ASN A 571 22.89 -6.09 -12.76
N TYR A 572 22.31 -5.00 -13.22
CA TYR A 572 22.84 -4.14 -14.27
C TYR A 572 23.64 -2.95 -13.75
N ALA A 573 23.49 -2.61 -12.47
CA ALA A 573 23.95 -1.36 -11.91
C ALA A 573 25.14 -1.50 -10.97
N SER A 574 25.91 -0.43 -10.80
CA SER A 574 27.05 -0.45 -9.88
C SER A 574 26.62 -0.66 -8.43
N VAL A 575 27.38 -1.46 -7.69
CA VAL A 575 27.18 -1.73 -6.26
C VAL A 575 28.40 -1.25 -5.49
N ARG A 576 28.19 -0.49 -4.42
CA ARG A 576 29.26 0.10 -3.59
C ARG A 576 29.01 -0.17 -2.11
N GLY A 577 30.07 -0.48 -1.37
CA GLY A 577 29.99 -0.65 0.08
C GLY A 577 31.35 -0.86 0.74
N ALA A 578 31.34 -1.19 2.04
CA ALA A 578 32.55 -1.18 2.87
C ALA A 578 33.03 -2.58 3.32
N VAL A 579 32.14 -3.55 3.56
CA VAL A 579 32.51 -4.84 4.19
C VAL A 579 32.31 -6.05 3.29
N TYR A 580 31.09 -6.31 2.81
CA TYR A 580 30.81 -7.41 1.88
C TYR A 580 29.92 -6.86 0.77
N VAL A 581 30.45 -6.86 -0.45
CA VAL A 581 29.73 -6.26 -1.58
C VAL A 581 29.71 -7.21 -2.75
N ALA A 582 28.54 -7.46 -3.31
CA ALA A 582 28.36 -8.47 -4.34
C ALA A 582 27.43 -8.03 -5.48
N GLY A 583 27.64 -8.56 -6.68
CA GLY A 583 26.70 -8.36 -7.79
C GLY A 583 25.34 -9.00 -7.55
N ILE A 584 25.27 -10.21 -6.96
CA ILE A 584 24.02 -10.93 -6.71
C ILE A 584 23.68 -10.91 -5.22
N ILE A 585 24.48 -11.56 -4.37
CA ILE A 585 24.19 -11.69 -2.94
C ILE A 585 25.41 -11.43 -2.06
N ALA A 586 25.28 -10.53 -1.08
CA ALA A 586 26.41 -10.21 -0.21
C ALA A 586 26.63 -11.31 0.84
N HIS A 587 25.56 -11.79 1.48
CA HIS A 587 25.65 -12.84 2.49
C HIS A 587 24.57 -13.90 2.31
N SER A 588 24.96 -15.13 1.98
CA SER A 588 24.05 -16.28 1.89
C SER A 588 24.16 -17.16 3.13
N GLY A 589 23.04 -17.48 3.77
CA GLY A 589 22.98 -18.43 4.88
C GLY A 589 23.39 -17.84 6.23
N GLU A 590 23.13 -18.58 7.31
CA GLU A 590 23.61 -18.25 8.66
C GLU A 590 24.53 -19.38 9.14
N THR A 591 25.85 -19.18 9.13
CA THR A 591 26.80 -20.15 9.71
C THR A 591 26.81 -19.99 11.24
N LYS A 592 26.01 -20.80 11.95
CA LYS A 592 26.19 -21.00 13.39
C LYS A 592 26.39 -22.48 13.71
N SER A 593 27.65 -22.88 13.87
CA SER A 593 27.99 -24.08 14.63
C SER A 593 27.89 -23.77 16.12
N PHE A 594 27.03 -24.46 16.87
CA PHE A 594 27.00 -24.33 18.32
C PHE A 594 28.27 -24.98 18.92
N THR A 595 29.11 -24.23 19.64
CA THR A 595 30.29 -24.81 20.28
C THR A 595 29.95 -25.43 21.63
N LYS A 596 30.76 -26.40 22.09
CA LYS A 596 30.64 -26.99 23.45
C LYS A 596 30.71 -25.93 24.57
N ARG A 597 31.38 -24.78 24.33
CA ARG A 597 31.43 -23.64 25.27
C ARG A 597 30.13 -22.85 25.30
N ASP A 598 29.42 -22.73 24.18
CA ASP A 598 28.10 -22.07 24.11
C ASP A 598 27.08 -22.85 24.96
N PHE A 599 27.10 -24.19 24.87
CA PHE A 599 26.29 -25.05 25.74
C PHE A 599 26.68 -24.98 27.23
N ALA A 600 27.98 -24.91 27.55
CA ALA A 600 28.45 -24.73 28.92
C ALA A 600 28.01 -23.38 29.52
N SER A 601 27.94 -22.32 28.70
CA SER A 601 27.49 -20.99 29.14
C SER A 601 26.00 -20.94 29.49
N ILE A 602 25.18 -21.81 28.90
CA ILE A 602 23.74 -21.97 29.21
C ILE A 602 23.54 -22.54 30.62
N VAL A 603 24.39 -23.49 31.02
CA VAL A 603 24.35 -24.11 32.36
C VAL A 603 24.82 -23.12 33.45
N VAL A 604 25.71 -22.19 33.10
CA VAL A 604 26.35 -21.27 34.07
C VAL A 604 25.65 -19.90 34.15
N SER A 605 24.86 -19.47 33.15
CA SER A 605 24.27 -18.11 33.09
C SER A 605 22.73 -18.07 33.13
N THR A 606 22.16 -18.41 34.28
CA THR A 606 20.71 -18.39 34.59
C THR A 606 20.10 -16.98 34.70
N GLY A 607 20.30 -16.09 33.70
CA GLY A 607 19.51 -14.85 33.67
C GLY A 607 19.72 -13.83 32.56
N LYS A 608 20.83 -13.84 31.80
CA LYS A 608 21.08 -12.79 30.78
C LYS A 608 21.51 -13.30 29.38
N GLY A 609 22.11 -14.49 29.27
CA GLY A 609 22.50 -15.07 27.97
C GLY A 609 21.35 -15.78 27.22
N THR A 610 20.41 -16.34 27.97
CA THR A 610 19.24 -17.11 27.49
C THR A 610 18.29 -16.29 26.60
N PHE A 611 18.19 -14.97 26.79
CA PHE A 611 17.34 -14.11 25.96
C PHE A 611 17.88 -13.96 24.52
N LYS A 612 19.20 -13.90 24.34
CA LYS A 612 19.84 -13.78 23.01
C LYS A 612 19.78 -15.10 22.22
N LEU A 613 19.94 -16.24 22.90
CA LEU A 613 19.85 -17.56 22.27
C LEU A 613 18.40 -17.92 21.92
N MET A 614 17.43 -17.64 22.81
CA MET A 614 16.01 -17.79 22.48
C MET A 614 15.57 -16.87 21.33
N LYS A 615 16.13 -15.66 21.21
CA LYS A 615 15.91 -14.79 20.06
C LYS A 615 16.51 -15.36 18.77
N ALA A 616 17.71 -15.95 18.84
CA ALA A 616 18.35 -16.62 17.70
C ALA A 616 17.69 -17.96 17.31
N LEU A 617 17.06 -18.66 18.26
CA LEU A 617 16.27 -19.88 18.05
C LEU A 617 14.78 -19.60 17.77
N ARG A 618 14.32 -18.34 17.79
CA ARG A 618 12.95 -17.90 17.43
C ARG A 618 12.85 -17.15 16.09
N THR A 619 13.89 -17.19 15.27
CA THR A 619 13.88 -16.80 13.84
C THR A 619 13.15 -17.84 12.96
N PRO A 620 11.92 -18.24 13.30
CA PRO A 620 10.80 -17.70 12.54
C PRO A 620 9.56 -17.44 13.43
N PRO A 621 8.52 -16.76 12.89
CA PRO A 621 7.27 -16.55 13.60
C PRO A 621 6.69 -17.85 14.16
N LYS A 622 6.14 -17.77 15.37
CA LYS A 622 5.45 -18.87 16.07
C LYS A 622 4.22 -19.42 15.33
N ASN A 623 3.60 -18.60 14.46
CA ASN A 623 2.42 -18.99 13.69
C ASN A 623 2.81 -19.26 12.24
N VAL A 624 2.43 -20.42 11.73
CA VAL A 624 2.66 -20.81 10.32
C VAL A 624 1.66 -20.05 9.46
N SER A 625 2.09 -18.94 8.85
CA SER A 625 1.33 -18.22 7.83
C SER A 625 0.98 -19.13 6.64
N SER A 626 -0.09 -18.80 5.90
CA SER A 626 -0.50 -19.55 4.72
C SER A 626 0.57 -19.58 3.63
N LEU A 627 1.32 -18.47 3.46
CA LEU A 627 2.48 -18.41 2.56
C LEU A 627 3.59 -19.39 2.99
N LYS A 628 3.88 -19.47 4.28
CA LYS A 628 4.82 -20.48 4.84
C LYS A 628 4.29 -21.92 4.70
N ALA A 629 2.98 -22.13 4.75
CA ALA A 629 2.36 -23.42 4.46
C ALA A 629 2.39 -23.76 2.96
N LEU A 630 2.36 -22.77 2.06
CA LEU A 630 2.58 -22.93 0.62
C LEU A 630 3.97 -23.50 0.34
N PHE A 631 5.02 -23.04 1.03
CA PHE A 631 6.35 -23.65 0.97
C PHE A 631 6.36 -25.15 1.35
N LYS A 632 5.35 -25.66 2.08
CA LYS A 632 5.19 -27.09 2.42
C LYS A 632 4.46 -27.90 1.35
N GLY A 633 3.83 -27.24 0.37
CA GLY A 633 2.89 -27.82 -0.58
C GLY A 633 3.44 -28.15 -1.98
N GLY A 634 4.70 -27.84 -2.29
CA GLY A 634 5.53 -28.30 -3.43
C GLY A 634 5.00 -28.12 -4.86
N LYS A 635 3.81 -28.65 -5.17
CA LYS A 635 3.20 -28.70 -6.51
C LYS A 635 2.32 -27.50 -6.88
N LYS A 636 1.89 -26.69 -5.91
CA LYS A 636 1.00 -25.54 -6.17
C LYS A 636 1.75 -24.21 -6.34
N VAL A 637 2.89 -24.02 -5.64
CA VAL A 637 3.61 -22.74 -5.52
C VAL A 637 4.18 -22.19 -6.83
N VAL A 638 4.60 -23.05 -7.77
CA VAL A 638 5.20 -22.57 -9.03
C VAL A 638 4.15 -22.29 -10.09
N LYS A 639 3.09 -23.11 -10.17
CA LYS A 639 1.90 -22.79 -10.97
C LYS A 639 1.24 -21.48 -10.53
N ILE A 640 1.32 -21.23 -9.22
CA ILE A 640 0.99 -19.98 -8.54
C ILE A 640 1.95 -18.84 -8.91
N ALA A 641 3.27 -19.06 -8.94
CA ALA A 641 4.24 -18.04 -9.35
C ALA A 641 4.23 -17.73 -10.87
N SER A 642 3.75 -18.67 -11.71
CA SER A 642 3.64 -18.54 -13.17
C SER A 642 2.32 -17.94 -13.65
N ASN A 643 1.22 -18.12 -12.91
CA ASN A 643 -0.09 -17.57 -13.25
C ASN A 643 -0.69 -16.77 -12.09
N ALA A 644 -0.68 -15.44 -12.21
CA ALA A 644 -1.20 -14.51 -11.20
C ALA A 644 -2.68 -14.78 -10.82
N LEU A 645 -3.48 -15.35 -11.72
CA LEU A 645 -4.90 -15.69 -11.51
C LEU A 645 -5.10 -16.97 -10.68
N ASP A 646 -4.33 -18.02 -10.96
CA ASP A 646 -4.38 -19.29 -10.18
C ASP A 646 -3.84 -19.10 -8.75
N LEU A 647 -3.04 -18.06 -8.57
CA LEU A 647 -2.45 -17.66 -7.30
C LEU A 647 -3.41 -16.91 -6.38
N ILE A 648 -4.12 -15.91 -6.91
CA ILE A 648 -5.15 -15.21 -6.15
C ILE A 648 -6.24 -16.21 -5.72
N SER A 649 -6.63 -17.14 -6.59
CA SER A 649 -7.62 -18.18 -6.27
C SER A 649 -7.13 -19.25 -5.29
N ALA A 650 -5.82 -19.48 -5.17
CA ALA A 650 -5.25 -20.47 -4.25
C ALA A 650 -4.95 -19.95 -2.83
N ILE A 651 -4.68 -18.63 -2.68
CA ILE A 651 -4.37 -18.01 -1.37
C ILE A 651 -5.59 -17.31 -0.77
N ALA A 652 -6.60 -16.96 -1.57
CA ALA A 652 -7.84 -16.39 -1.06
C ALA A 652 -8.56 -17.39 -0.15
N THR A 653 -8.57 -17.11 1.16
CA THR A 653 -9.51 -17.76 2.09
C THR A 653 -10.96 -17.42 1.69
N PRO A 654 -11.97 -18.22 2.05
CA PRO A 654 -13.38 -17.95 1.72
C PRO A 654 -13.88 -16.50 1.95
N PRO A 655 -13.43 -15.73 2.96
CA PRO A 655 -13.78 -14.31 3.09
C PRO A 655 -13.13 -13.39 2.02
N LEU A 656 -11.95 -13.74 1.51
CA LEU A 656 -11.27 -13.06 0.39
C LEU A 656 -11.93 -13.37 -0.96
N MET A 657 -12.65 -14.50 -1.09
CA MET A 657 -13.36 -14.90 -2.31
C MET A 657 -14.86 -14.58 -2.31
N GLN A 658 -15.50 -14.41 -1.14
CA GLN A 658 -16.95 -14.15 -1.07
C GLN A 658 -17.38 -12.89 -1.81
N ASP A 659 -16.47 -11.92 -2.04
CA ASP A 659 -16.81 -10.63 -2.65
C ASP A 659 -16.39 -10.48 -4.12
N ILE A 660 -15.53 -11.33 -4.68
CA ILE A 660 -15.19 -11.24 -6.12
C ILE A 660 -16.40 -11.62 -6.98
N SER A 661 -17.25 -12.56 -6.53
CA SER A 661 -18.51 -12.87 -7.23
C SER A 661 -19.53 -11.73 -7.16
N MET A 662 -19.50 -10.93 -6.08
CA MET A 662 -20.40 -9.77 -5.96
C MET A 662 -19.98 -8.64 -6.91
N TRP A 663 -18.70 -8.53 -7.27
CA TRP A 663 -18.19 -7.57 -8.27
C TRP A 663 -18.69 -7.83 -9.69
N ASP A 664 -18.69 -9.10 -10.12
CA ASP A 664 -19.24 -9.50 -11.42
C ASP A 664 -20.74 -9.13 -11.51
N ASP A 665 -21.48 -9.30 -10.41
CA ASP A 665 -22.90 -8.96 -10.33
C ASP A 665 -23.18 -7.44 -10.16
N LEU A 666 -22.34 -6.68 -9.45
CA LEU A 666 -22.54 -5.25 -9.17
C LEU A 666 -22.16 -4.33 -10.34
N TYR A 667 -21.11 -4.67 -11.09
CA TYR A 667 -20.55 -3.79 -12.12
C TYR A 667 -20.38 -4.46 -13.48
N ASN A 668 -20.76 -5.74 -13.63
CA ASN A 668 -20.72 -6.48 -14.89
C ASN A 668 -19.32 -6.48 -15.55
N ARG A 669 -18.27 -6.48 -14.71
CA ARG A 669 -16.87 -6.32 -15.13
C ARG A 669 -15.93 -7.16 -14.27
N LYS A 670 -15.13 -8.01 -14.92
CA LYS A 670 -14.06 -8.77 -14.26
C LYS A 670 -12.98 -7.81 -13.75
N LEU A 671 -12.50 -8.04 -12.54
CA LEU A 671 -11.33 -7.34 -12.00
C LEU A 671 -10.08 -7.72 -12.82
N ASP A 672 -9.48 -6.74 -13.49
CA ASP A 672 -8.23 -6.90 -14.23
C ASP A 672 -7.08 -7.03 -13.22
N VAL A 673 -6.73 -8.27 -12.86
CA VAL A 673 -5.61 -8.60 -11.96
C VAL A 673 -4.24 -8.20 -12.54
N ARG A 674 -4.17 -8.04 -13.86
CA ARG A 674 -2.96 -7.72 -14.62
C ARG A 674 -3.28 -6.61 -15.62
N ASN A 675 -2.45 -5.57 -15.65
CA ASN A 675 -2.59 -4.47 -16.60
C ASN A 675 -1.44 -4.54 -17.62
N GLU A 676 -1.77 -5.01 -18.83
CA GLU A 676 -0.79 -5.20 -19.91
C GLU A 676 -0.15 -3.89 -20.39
N GLU A 677 -0.87 -2.76 -20.34
CA GLU A 677 -0.30 -1.45 -20.69
C GLU A 677 0.75 -1.01 -19.67
N MET A 678 0.47 -1.22 -18.38
CA MET A 678 1.38 -0.92 -17.28
C MET A 678 2.64 -1.77 -17.36
N ILE A 679 2.49 -3.07 -17.66
CA ILE A 679 3.61 -4.01 -17.85
C ILE A 679 4.42 -3.65 -19.09
N ALA A 680 3.77 -3.32 -20.21
CA ALA A 680 4.46 -2.86 -21.41
C ALA A 680 5.26 -1.57 -21.16
N GLY A 681 4.69 -0.63 -20.40
CA GLY A 681 5.36 0.60 -19.97
C GLY A 681 6.58 0.33 -19.09
N MET A 682 6.48 -0.60 -18.14
CA MET A 682 7.62 -1.08 -17.34
C MET A 682 8.71 -1.65 -18.24
N HIS A 683 8.38 -2.57 -19.15
CA HIS A 683 9.37 -3.19 -20.02
C HIS A 683 10.06 -2.17 -20.94
N ALA A 684 9.34 -1.16 -21.43
CA ALA A 684 9.92 -0.07 -22.21
C ALA A 684 10.94 0.74 -21.39
N LYS A 685 10.61 1.07 -20.13
CA LYS A 685 11.54 1.76 -19.22
C LYS A 685 12.76 0.93 -18.88
N VAL A 686 12.59 -0.37 -18.60
CA VAL A 686 13.69 -1.29 -18.31
C VAL A 686 14.62 -1.40 -19.52
N ALA A 687 14.09 -1.62 -20.72
CA ALA A 687 14.88 -1.67 -21.95
C ALA A 687 15.70 -0.39 -22.19
N ALA A 688 15.11 0.77 -21.91
CA ALA A 688 15.78 2.07 -22.04
C ALA A 688 16.89 2.29 -21.00
N ALA A 689 16.80 1.63 -19.84
CA ALA A 689 17.76 1.75 -18.74
C ALA A 689 18.90 0.70 -18.77
N LEU A 690 18.87 -0.24 -19.73
CA LEU A 690 19.92 -1.25 -19.84
C LEU A 690 21.28 -0.60 -20.15
N PRO A 691 22.37 -1.05 -19.52
CA PRO A 691 23.69 -0.50 -19.74
C PRO A 691 24.17 -0.83 -21.15
N THR A 692 24.81 0.15 -21.80
CA THR A 692 25.49 0.01 -23.10
C THR A 692 26.98 -0.25 -22.95
N THR A 693 27.46 -0.43 -21.72
CA THR A 693 28.88 -0.40 -21.37
C THR A 693 29.66 -1.57 -21.98
N ARG A 694 30.86 -1.24 -22.47
CA ARG A 694 31.89 -2.22 -22.86
C ARG A 694 32.39 -2.91 -21.59
N GLY A 695 31.97 -4.16 -21.37
CA GLY A 695 32.71 -5.04 -20.49
C GLY A 695 34.16 -5.22 -21.01
N PRO A 696 35.05 -5.83 -20.24
CA PRO A 696 36.44 -6.09 -20.64
C PRO A 696 36.59 -6.97 -21.90
N LEU A 697 35.49 -7.57 -22.39
CA LEU A 697 35.42 -8.38 -23.62
C LEU A 697 34.86 -7.57 -24.79
N ALA A 698 35.52 -7.61 -25.96
CA ALA A 698 34.97 -7.01 -27.18
C ALA A 698 33.68 -7.72 -27.62
N GLY A 699 32.62 -6.97 -27.96
CA GLY A 699 31.31 -7.52 -28.33
C GLY A 699 30.39 -7.81 -27.13
N SER A 700 30.82 -7.55 -25.90
CA SER A 700 30.01 -7.75 -24.69
C SER A 700 28.88 -6.72 -24.51
N GLU A 701 28.91 -5.62 -25.27
CA GLU A 701 27.88 -4.57 -25.25
C GLU A 701 26.46 -5.06 -25.60
N VAL A 702 26.33 -6.19 -26.28
CA VAL A 702 25.01 -6.78 -26.62
C VAL A 702 24.45 -7.67 -25.52
N LEU A 703 25.28 -8.09 -24.55
CA LEU A 703 24.90 -9.06 -23.52
C LEU A 703 23.74 -8.57 -22.65
N PRO A 704 23.76 -7.34 -22.08
CA PRO A 704 22.66 -6.89 -21.22
C PRO A 704 21.29 -6.95 -21.91
N GLY A 705 21.24 -6.52 -23.18
CA GLY A 705 20.04 -6.60 -24.01
C GLY A 705 19.58 -8.04 -24.25
N LEU A 706 20.49 -8.96 -24.57
CA LEU A 706 20.12 -10.36 -24.81
C LEU A 706 19.63 -11.06 -23.54
N VAL A 707 20.28 -10.84 -22.40
CA VAL A 707 19.85 -11.38 -21.10
C VAL A 707 18.41 -10.96 -20.80
N TYR A 708 18.10 -9.70 -21.06
CA TYR A 708 16.76 -9.16 -20.88
C TYR A 708 15.73 -9.74 -21.86
N GLU A 709 16.07 -9.90 -23.14
CA GLU A 709 15.19 -10.56 -24.11
C GLU A 709 14.93 -12.03 -23.75
N ASN A 710 15.95 -12.76 -23.28
CA ASN A 710 15.81 -14.14 -22.81
C ASN A 710 14.92 -14.22 -21.56
N SER A 711 15.03 -13.25 -20.64
CA SER A 711 14.16 -13.12 -19.47
C SER A 711 12.69 -12.92 -19.88
N LYS A 712 12.40 -12.06 -20.87
CA LYS A 712 11.04 -11.90 -21.40
C LYS A 712 10.53 -13.16 -22.11
N ALA A 713 11.37 -13.82 -22.90
CA ALA A 713 11.02 -15.08 -23.56
C ALA A 713 10.70 -16.18 -22.53
N PHE A 714 11.49 -16.22 -21.45
CA PHE A 714 11.25 -17.09 -20.31
C PHE A 714 9.91 -16.78 -19.63
N SER A 715 9.58 -15.53 -19.32
CA SER A 715 8.26 -15.16 -18.77
C SER A 715 7.11 -15.61 -19.67
N ARG A 716 7.21 -15.35 -20.98
CA ARG A 716 6.19 -15.78 -21.96
C ARG A 716 6.04 -17.29 -22.04
N SER A 717 7.13 -18.05 -21.88
CA SER A 717 7.07 -19.51 -21.87
C SER A 717 6.27 -20.07 -20.68
N LEU A 718 6.17 -19.31 -19.58
CA LEU A 718 5.38 -19.67 -18.41
C LEU A 718 3.87 -19.40 -18.57
N GLU A 719 3.46 -18.67 -19.62
CA GLU A 719 2.07 -18.23 -19.84
C GLU A 719 1.27 -19.18 -20.77
N GLY A 720 1.88 -20.23 -21.34
CA GLY A 720 1.23 -21.16 -22.28
C GLY A 720 0.65 -22.44 -21.63
N GLU A 721 -0.46 -22.97 -22.14
CA GLU A 721 -1.15 -24.19 -21.63
C GLU A 721 -0.38 -25.52 -21.82
N GLY A 722 0.94 -25.52 -22.07
CA GLY A 722 1.61 -26.71 -22.62
C GLY A 722 3.05 -27.02 -22.20
N ASP A 723 3.74 -26.19 -21.40
CA ASP A 723 5.12 -26.48 -21.00
C ASP A 723 5.30 -26.44 -19.47
N ASP A 724 4.83 -27.52 -18.84
CA ASP A 724 4.91 -27.78 -17.39
C ASP A 724 6.36 -28.03 -16.90
N LEU A 725 7.38 -28.03 -17.77
CA LEU A 725 8.71 -28.58 -17.43
C LEU A 725 9.58 -27.69 -16.52
N TYR A 726 9.54 -26.37 -16.67
CA TYR A 726 10.20 -25.46 -15.70
C TYR A 726 9.41 -25.41 -14.40
N GLY A 727 8.08 -25.38 -14.51
CA GLY A 727 7.17 -25.59 -13.40
C GLY A 727 7.58 -26.81 -12.58
N ASP A 728 7.79 -27.94 -13.25
CA ASP A 728 8.17 -29.23 -12.67
C ASP A 728 9.61 -29.29 -12.14
N ALA A 729 10.57 -28.63 -12.78
CA ALA A 729 11.95 -28.53 -12.28
C ALA A 729 12.01 -27.70 -10.98
N VAL A 730 11.30 -26.57 -10.93
CA VAL A 730 11.16 -25.77 -9.71
C VAL A 730 10.25 -26.50 -8.70
N HIS A 731 9.22 -27.24 -9.12
CA HIS A 731 8.38 -28.08 -8.23
C HIS A 731 9.21 -29.15 -7.53
N SER A 732 10.03 -29.88 -8.27
CA SER A 732 10.93 -30.90 -7.73
C SER A 732 11.88 -30.27 -6.72
N ARG A 733 12.39 -29.06 -7.01
CA ARG A 733 13.34 -28.39 -6.13
C ARG A 733 12.70 -27.78 -4.89
N LEU A 734 11.54 -27.16 -5.01
CA LEU A 734 10.76 -26.68 -3.86
C LEU A 734 10.27 -27.84 -3.00
N ALA A 735 9.99 -29.00 -3.59
CA ALA A 735 9.71 -30.22 -2.84
C ALA A 735 10.93 -30.72 -2.05
N ASP A 736 12.13 -30.72 -2.65
CA ASP A 736 13.38 -31.02 -1.93
C ASP A 736 13.63 -30.02 -0.80
N ILE A 737 13.46 -28.71 -1.08
CA ILE A 737 13.60 -27.64 -0.08
C ILE A 737 12.57 -27.85 1.04
N SER A 738 11.32 -28.16 0.71
CA SER A 738 10.24 -28.43 1.67
C SER A 738 10.55 -29.61 2.58
N GLU A 739 11.06 -30.72 2.03
CA GLU A 739 11.44 -31.89 2.82
C GLU A 739 12.59 -31.56 3.79
N GLN A 740 13.58 -30.81 3.32
CA GLN A 740 14.70 -30.36 4.14
C GLN A 740 14.26 -29.38 5.24
N VAL A 741 13.41 -28.40 4.91
CA VAL A 741 12.83 -27.45 5.87
C VAL A 741 11.99 -28.18 6.92
N ALA A 742 11.19 -29.19 6.55
CA ALA A 742 10.40 -29.97 7.49
C ALA A 742 11.29 -30.72 8.50
N LYS A 743 12.40 -31.32 8.05
CA LYS A 743 13.41 -31.95 8.92
C LYS A 743 14.06 -30.93 9.86
N MET A 744 14.41 -29.74 9.35
CA MET A 744 14.99 -28.66 10.16
C MET A 744 14.03 -28.14 11.23
N GLU A 745 12.74 -27.94 10.91
CA GLU A 745 11.72 -27.50 11.87
C GLU A 745 11.49 -28.55 12.96
N GLN A 746 11.41 -29.84 12.59
CA GLN A 746 11.28 -30.94 13.55
C GLN A 746 12.48 -31.00 14.50
N ASN A 747 13.72 -30.88 14.00
CA ASN A 747 14.93 -30.85 14.81
C ASN A 747 14.96 -29.62 15.74
N ARG A 748 14.46 -28.47 15.28
CA ARG A 748 14.35 -27.23 16.07
C ARG A 748 13.31 -27.34 17.18
N GLU A 749 12.15 -27.94 16.91
CA GLU A 749 11.12 -28.20 17.94
C GLU A 749 11.64 -29.14 19.03
N ILE A 750 12.35 -30.20 18.63
CA ILE A 750 13.02 -31.12 19.56
C ILE A 750 14.08 -30.37 20.39
N ALA A 751 14.86 -29.49 19.79
CA ALA A 751 15.86 -28.67 20.50
C ALA A 751 15.21 -27.68 21.48
N ILE A 752 14.12 -27.00 21.10
CA ILE A 752 13.37 -26.09 21.97
C ILE A 752 12.72 -26.87 23.13
N ALA A 753 12.14 -28.03 22.86
CA ALA A 753 11.57 -28.91 23.88
C ALA A 753 12.63 -29.40 24.87
N ALA A 754 13.82 -29.77 24.38
CA ALA A 754 14.94 -30.17 25.22
C ALA A 754 15.45 -29.02 26.10
N VAL A 755 15.58 -27.80 25.57
CA VAL A 755 15.96 -26.60 26.34
C VAL A 755 14.92 -26.28 27.43
N ASN A 756 13.62 -26.41 27.11
CA ASN A 756 12.55 -26.21 28.09
C ASN A 756 12.54 -27.29 29.18
N CYS A 757 12.82 -28.56 28.83
CA CYS A 757 13.02 -29.63 29.81
C CYS A 757 14.20 -29.36 30.74
N VAL A 758 15.34 -28.90 30.21
CA VAL A 758 16.52 -28.53 31.02
C VAL A 758 16.22 -27.36 31.95
N LEU A 759 15.46 -26.35 31.49
CA LEU A 759 14.99 -25.23 32.33
C LEU A 759 14.01 -25.68 33.42
N ALA A 760 13.10 -26.60 33.12
CA ALA A 760 12.16 -27.16 34.09
C ALA A 760 12.89 -27.96 35.19
N VAL A 761 13.91 -28.75 34.80
CA VAL A 761 14.77 -29.47 35.75
C VAL A 761 15.65 -28.52 36.56
N ALA A 762 16.21 -27.48 35.95
CA ALA A 762 16.99 -26.45 36.65
C ALA A 762 16.14 -25.62 37.64
N GLY A 763 14.88 -25.36 37.31
CA GLY A 763 13.89 -24.77 38.23
C GLY A 763 13.52 -25.70 39.39
N ALA A 764 13.51 -27.01 39.17
CA ALA A 764 13.22 -28.02 40.19
C ALA A 764 14.40 -28.24 41.18
N ILE A 765 15.64 -27.86 40.83
CA ILE A 765 16.81 -27.96 41.72
C ILE A 765 16.70 -27.06 42.97
N PHE A 766 15.77 -26.09 43.00
CA PHE A 766 15.51 -25.25 44.17
C PHE A 766 14.64 -25.90 45.25
N THR A 767 14.05 -27.07 44.98
CA THR A 767 13.30 -27.84 45.98
C THR A 767 14.03 -29.16 46.21
N GLY A 768 14.80 -29.21 47.31
CA GLY A 768 15.86 -30.17 47.59
C GLY A 768 15.60 -31.67 47.31
N GLY A 769 16.70 -32.39 47.02
CA GLY A 769 16.83 -33.79 47.43
C GLY A 769 17.39 -34.82 46.42
N ALA A 770 17.60 -34.50 45.14
CA ALA A 770 18.05 -35.51 44.16
C ALA A 770 19.06 -34.98 43.12
N ALA A 771 20.23 -34.53 43.59
CA ALA A 771 21.25 -33.90 42.73
C ALA A 771 22.00 -34.89 41.79
N THR A 772 22.07 -36.19 42.11
CA THR A 772 22.91 -37.14 41.37
C THR A 772 22.20 -37.82 40.18
N ALA A 773 20.88 -38.01 40.24
CA ALA A 773 20.11 -38.58 39.12
C ALA A 773 19.81 -37.54 38.01
N ALA A 774 19.64 -36.27 38.38
CA ALA A 774 19.37 -35.18 37.44
C ALA A 774 20.59 -34.86 36.55
N ILE A 775 21.82 -35.01 37.05
CA ILE A 775 23.05 -34.78 36.28
C ILE A 775 23.25 -35.84 35.19
N VAL A 776 22.85 -37.10 35.45
CA VAL A 776 22.94 -38.19 34.46
C VAL A 776 21.91 -38.02 33.34
N VAL A 777 20.68 -37.60 33.66
CA VAL A 777 19.64 -37.28 32.67
C VAL A 777 19.99 -36.01 31.87
N CYS A 778 20.62 -35.01 32.49
CA CYS A 778 21.14 -33.83 31.78
C CYS A 778 22.29 -34.20 30.86
N SER A 779 23.17 -35.12 31.26
CA SER A 779 24.29 -35.55 30.41
C SER A 779 23.80 -36.28 29.16
N THR A 780 22.83 -37.21 29.26
CA THR A 780 22.26 -37.90 28.11
C THR A 780 21.36 -37.01 27.25
N ALA A 781 20.61 -36.07 27.84
CA ALA A 781 19.88 -35.06 27.07
C ALA A 781 20.84 -34.10 26.33
N VAL A 782 21.98 -33.73 26.92
CA VAL A 782 23.01 -32.90 26.29
C VAL A 782 23.80 -33.66 25.22
N THR A 783 24.08 -34.96 25.37
CA THR A 783 24.62 -35.77 24.27
C THR A 783 23.59 -36.03 23.18
N THR A 784 22.32 -36.26 23.52
CA THR A 784 21.25 -36.48 22.53
C THR A 784 20.95 -35.19 21.77
N VAL A 785 20.93 -34.03 22.44
CA VAL A 785 20.89 -32.69 21.80
C VAL A 785 22.16 -32.41 21.03
N GLY A 786 23.34 -32.74 21.56
CA GLY A 786 24.62 -32.59 20.86
C GLY A 786 24.79 -33.49 19.62
N ILE A 787 23.96 -34.54 19.48
CA ILE A 787 23.86 -35.41 18.30
C ILE A 787 22.66 -35.00 17.40
N LEU A 788 21.61 -34.38 17.94
CA LEU A 788 20.45 -33.85 17.21
C LEU A 788 20.65 -32.44 16.64
N THR A 789 21.59 -31.66 17.19
CA THR A 789 21.98 -30.33 16.71
C THR A 789 23.22 -30.38 15.83
N ASP A 790 23.45 -31.48 15.12
CA ASP A 790 24.28 -31.44 13.92
C ASP A 790 23.58 -30.49 12.93
N ARG A 791 24.07 -29.25 12.94
CA ARG A 791 23.95 -28.16 11.95
C ARG A 791 22.56 -27.88 11.38
N MET A 792 22.11 -26.62 11.52
CA MET A 792 21.03 -26.14 10.64
C MET A 792 21.63 -25.94 9.24
N ASP A 793 21.56 -26.96 8.39
CA ASP A 793 22.08 -26.89 7.03
C ASP A 793 21.33 -25.79 6.25
N ASN A 794 22.06 -24.89 5.57
CA ASN A 794 21.38 -23.95 4.67
C ASN A 794 20.86 -24.72 3.45
N CYS A 795 19.71 -24.31 2.91
CA CYS A 795 19.18 -24.82 1.65
C CYS A 795 19.06 -23.65 0.67
N ILE A 796 20.18 -23.32 0.01
CA ILE A 796 20.26 -22.14 -0.86
C ILE A 796 20.64 -22.55 -2.27
N GLU A 797 19.95 -21.99 -3.25
CA GLU A 797 20.29 -22.13 -4.66
C GLU A 797 20.41 -20.77 -5.34
N ILE A 798 21.52 -20.56 -6.05
CA ILE A 798 21.75 -19.39 -6.88
C ILE A 798 22.10 -19.90 -8.27
N SER A 799 21.24 -19.61 -9.24
CA SER A 799 21.38 -20.14 -10.58
C SER A 799 21.00 -19.15 -11.68
N GLN A 800 21.67 -19.25 -12.83
CA GLN A 800 21.36 -18.45 -14.03
C GLN A 800 21.35 -16.92 -13.81
N CYS A 801 22.11 -16.45 -12.81
CA CYS A 801 22.16 -15.05 -12.42
C CYS A 801 23.31 -14.30 -13.11
N CYS A 802 23.09 -13.02 -13.39
CA CYS A 802 24.05 -12.16 -14.08
C CYS A 802 24.40 -10.88 -13.32
N ASN A 803 25.65 -10.46 -13.40
CA ASN A 803 26.10 -9.15 -12.95
C ASN A 803 26.82 -8.40 -14.08
N PHE A 804 26.27 -7.28 -14.51
CA PHE A 804 26.88 -6.35 -15.45
C PHE A 804 27.41 -5.07 -14.77
N GLY A 805 27.01 -4.84 -13.52
CA GLY A 805 27.41 -3.67 -12.75
C GLY A 805 28.78 -3.78 -12.09
N ASP A 806 29.48 -2.65 -12.01
CA ASP A 806 30.77 -2.57 -11.32
C ASP A 806 30.60 -2.69 -9.80
N ILE A 807 31.45 -3.50 -9.16
CA ILE A 807 31.40 -3.79 -7.73
C ILE A 807 32.59 -3.15 -7.04
N ASN A 808 32.33 -2.18 -6.17
CA ASN A 808 33.37 -1.35 -5.54
C ASN A 808 33.35 -1.47 -4.02
N ALA A 809 34.35 -2.15 -3.46
CA ALA A 809 34.52 -2.33 -2.00
C ALA A 809 35.97 -2.64 -1.58
N GLY A 810 36.97 -2.15 -2.33
CA GLY A 810 38.36 -2.58 -2.14
C GLY A 810 38.50 -4.09 -2.34
N GLU A 811 39.23 -4.77 -1.45
CA GLU A 811 39.43 -6.24 -1.52
C GLU A 811 38.14 -7.05 -1.28
N ASN A 812 37.08 -6.42 -0.77
CA ASN A 812 35.83 -7.10 -0.40
C ASN A 812 34.72 -6.99 -1.48
N GLY A 813 35.08 -6.65 -2.71
CA GLY A 813 34.14 -6.54 -3.84
C GLY A 813 34.09 -7.83 -4.65
N TYR A 814 32.90 -8.43 -4.78
CA TYR A 814 32.71 -9.73 -5.42
C TYR A 814 31.73 -9.67 -6.60
N GLY A 815 32.07 -10.31 -7.72
CA GLY A 815 31.22 -10.27 -8.92
C GLY A 815 29.85 -10.94 -8.73
N ILE A 816 29.79 -12.05 -7.99
CA ILE A 816 28.54 -12.81 -7.78
C ILE A 816 28.14 -12.87 -6.30
N ILE A 817 29.00 -13.42 -5.45
CA ILE A 817 28.69 -13.69 -4.03
C ILE A 817 29.88 -13.36 -3.14
N ALA A 818 29.62 -12.65 -2.02
CA ALA A 818 30.65 -12.18 -1.09
C ALA A 818 30.81 -13.07 0.17
N PHE A 819 29.79 -13.80 0.61
CA PHE A 819 29.89 -14.76 1.70
C PHE A 819 29.02 -15.99 1.41
N GLN A 820 29.64 -17.17 1.49
CA GLN A 820 29.01 -18.45 1.19
C GLN A 820 28.69 -19.20 2.49
N GLY A 821 27.41 -19.50 2.70
CA GLY A 821 26.99 -20.38 3.78
C GLY A 821 27.10 -21.86 3.38
N ASP A 822 27.15 -22.74 4.38
CA ASP A 822 27.18 -24.19 4.19
C ASP A 822 26.02 -24.67 3.30
N HIS A 823 26.23 -25.72 2.48
CA HIS A 823 25.19 -26.35 1.64
C HIS A 823 24.53 -25.44 0.56
N LEU A 824 25.26 -24.42 0.09
CA LEU A 824 24.90 -23.59 -1.07
C LEU A 824 25.14 -24.31 -2.41
N ARG A 825 24.11 -24.33 -3.28
CA ARG A 825 24.25 -24.66 -4.71
C ARG A 825 24.38 -23.38 -5.52
N LEU A 826 25.53 -23.20 -6.17
CA LEU A 826 25.82 -22.04 -7.01
C LEU A 826 26.17 -22.50 -8.42
N HIS A 827 25.36 -22.19 -9.43
CA HIS A 827 25.68 -22.63 -10.79
C HIS A 827 25.19 -21.74 -11.93
N ASN A 828 25.83 -21.83 -13.10
CA ASN A 828 25.42 -21.12 -14.32
C ASN A 828 25.32 -19.59 -14.15
N CYS A 829 26.17 -18.98 -13.34
CA CYS A 829 26.15 -17.53 -13.10
C CYS A 829 27.30 -16.81 -13.82
N PHE A 830 27.08 -15.56 -14.18
CA PHE A 830 28.04 -14.75 -14.94
C PHE A 830 28.18 -13.34 -14.41
N SER A 831 29.42 -12.86 -14.25
CA SER A 831 29.70 -11.46 -13.94
C SER A 831 30.64 -10.87 -14.99
N ALA A 832 30.15 -9.89 -15.74
CA ALA A 832 30.94 -9.06 -16.65
C ALA A 832 31.39 -7.74 -16.01
N GLY A 833 30.72 -7.28 -14.95
CA GLY A 833 31.05 -6.04 -14.27
C GLY A 833 32.40 -6.12 -13.53
N ALA A 834 33.13 -5.00 -13.48
CA ALA A 834 34.44 -4.95 -12.83
C ALA A 834 34.27 -5.07 -11.31
N ALA A 835 34.74 -6.16 -10.72
CA ALA A 835 34.83 -6.31 -9.27
C ALA A 835 36.20 -5.84 -8.76
N SER A 836 36.20 -5.04 -7.69
CA SER A 836 37.42 -4.52 -7.06
C SER A 836 38.22 -5.58 -6.28
N GLY A 837 37.56 -6.68 -5.88
CA GLY A 837 38.17 -7.84 -5.24
C GLY A 837 38.15 -9.06 -6.16
N TYR A 838 37.50 -10.14 -5.71
CA TYR A 838 37.49 -11.46 -6.36
C TYR A 838 36.21 -11.76 -7.13
N GLY A 839 36.18 -12.85 -7.91
CA GLY A 839 34.97 -13.26 -8.62
C GLY A 839 33.87 -13.79 -7.70
N VAL A 840 34.26 -14.65 -6.76
CA VAL A 840 33.44 -15.35 -5.75
C VAL A 840 34.30 -15.49 -4.48
N ALA A 841 33.73 -15.37 -3.28
CA ALA A 841 34.48 -15.47 -2.02
C ALA A 841 34.94 -16.89 -1.67
N ASP A 842 36.17 -17.05 -1.15
CA ASP A 842 36.76 -18.33 -0.72
C ASP A 842 36.32 -18.78 0.70
N THR A 843 35.60 -17.94 1.44
CA THR A 843 35.26 -18.18 2.86
C THR A 843 33.97 -19.01 3.00
N ALA A 844 34.13 -20.33 3.13
CA ALA A 844 33.24 -21.15 3.96
C ALA A 844 33.92 -21.33 5.32
N LEU A 845 33.19 -21.09 6.42
CA LEU A 845 33.73 -21.30 7.77
C LEU A 845 33.85 -22.81 8.00
N ASP A 846 35.10 -23.28 8.08
CA ASP A 846 35.53 -24.66 8.30
C ASP A 846 35.45 -25.57 7.06
N GLY A 847 36.55 -26.28 6.78
CA GLY A 847 36.69 -27.15 5.61
C GLY A 847 35.63 -28.24 5.53
N LEU A 848 34.55 -27.96 4.78
CA LEU A 848 33.41 -28.84 4.59
C LEU A 848 33.10 -28.99 3.09
N ASP A 849 32.89 -30.24 2.69
CA ASP A 849 32.95 -30.77 1.33
C ASP A 849 31.76 -30.46 0.39
N ASP A 850 30.83 -29.57 0.73
CA ASP A 850 29.51 -29.52 0.05
C ASP A 850 29.12 -28.23 -0.69
N VAL A 851 29.99 -27.23 -0.77
CA VAL A 851 29.78 -26.10 -1.70
C VAL A 851 30.14 -26.56 -3.11
N LYS A 852 29.16 -26.63 -4.02
CA LYS A 852 29.33 -27.12 -5.40
C LYS A 852 29.13 -26.00 -6.43
N PRO A 853 30.10 -25.07 -6.58
CA PRO A 853 30.06 -24.06 -7.61
C PRO A 853 30.27 -24.74 -8.98
N ARG A 854 29.37 -24.53 -9.94
CA ARG A 854 29.44 -25.16 -11.28
C ARG A 854 29.15 -24.15 -12.38
N ARG A 855 30.01 -24.06 -13.40
CA ARG A 855 29.81 -23.14 -14.55
C ARG A 855 29.61 -21.68 -14.10
N ILE A 856 30.55 -21.16 -13.32
CA ILE A 856 30.58 -19.75 -12.88
C ILE A 856 31.67 -19.02 -13.66
N ILE A 857 31.35 -17.87 -14.24
CA ILE A 857 32.33 -17.00 -14.90
C ILE A 857 32.24 -15.61 -14.26
N SER A 858 33.35 -15.08 -13.76
CA SER A 858 33.38 -13.75 -13.14
C SER A 858 34.63 -12.99 -13.55
N ILE A 859 34.43 -11.94 -14.36
CA ILE A 859 35.50 -11.17 -14.98
C ILE A 859 35.83 -9.96 -14.08
N GLY A 860 36.41 -10.24 -12.91
CA GLY A 860 36.90 -9.20 -11.98
C GLY A 860 38.15 -8.48 -12.49
N THR A 861 38.51 -7.34 -11.89
CA THR A 861 39.69 -6.54 -12.31
C THR A 861 41.00 -7.34 -12.32
N MET A 862 41.17 -8.26 -11.36
CA MET A 862 42.33 -9.17 -11.32
C MET A 862 42.31 -10.27 -12.41
N ASN A 863 41.14 -10.57 -12.97
CA ASN A 863 40.94 -11.61 -13.98
C ASN A 863 40.75 -11.01 -15.39
N GLN A 864 40.97 -9.70 -15.59
CA GLN A 864 40.79 -9.07 -16.91
C GLN A 864 41.89 -9.44 -17.92
N ASP A 865 43.13 -9.63 -17.46
CA ASP A 865 44.29 -9.86 -18.35
C ASP A 865 44.13 -11.06 -19.31
N PRO A 866 43.65 -12.25 -18.85
CA PRO A 866 43.39 -13.40 -19.73
C PRO A 866 42.28 -13.17 -20.78
N PHE A 867 41.35 -12.24 -20.52
CA PHE A 867 40.20 -11.99 -21.40
C PHE A 867 40.41 -10.77 -22.32
N LYS A 868 41.55 -10.08 -22.23
CA LYS A 868 41.90 -8.92 -23.09
C LYS A 868 42.02 -9.24 -24.58
N SER A 869 42.28 -10.49 -24.97
CA SER A 869 42.36 -10.94 -26.37
C SER A 869 41.12 -11.69 -26.86
N GLY A 870 40.10 -11.86 -26.00
CA GLY A 870 38.87 -12.58 -26.31
C GLY A 870 37.80 -11.69 -26.95
N ALA A 871 36.91 -12.29 -27.75
CA ALA A 871 35.69 -11.67 -28.26
C ALA A 871 34.45 -12.48 -27.85
N ALA A 872 33.36 -11.79 -27.53
CA ALA A 872 32.03 -12.38 -27.42
C ALA A 872 31.36 -12.32 -28.80
N VAL A 873 31.07 -13.48 -29.39
CA VAL A 873 30.44 -13.57 -30.72
C VAL A 873 29.08 -14.26 -30.59
N ALA A 874 28.03 -13.60 -31.08
CA ALA A 874 26.70 -14.18 -31.14
C ALA A 874 26.64 -15.22 -32.27
N ASN A 875 26.44 -16.50 -31.93
CA ASN A 875 26.10 -17.53 -32.91
C ASN A 875 24.97 -18.38 -32.34
N GLN A 876 23.80 -18.35 -33.00
CA GLN A 876 22.61 -19.13 -32.60
C GLN A 876 22.17 -18.94 -31.13
N GLY A 877 22.37 -17.75 -30.55
CA GLY A 877 21.98 -17.46 -29.15
C GLY A 877 22.93 -18.02 -28.08
N LEU A 878 24.11 -18.50 -28.48
CA LEU A 878 25.18 -18.98 -27.60
C LEU A 878 26.35 -17.98 -27.59
N PHE A 879 27.00 -17.80 -26.43
CA PHE A 879 28.20 -16.98 -26.30
C PHE A 879 29.44 -17.83 -26.15
N PHE A 880 30.38 -17.63 -27.07
CA PHE A 880 31.69 -18.25 -27.04
C PHE A 880 32.72 -17.21 -26.61
N LEU A 881 33.58 -17.58 -25.66
CA LEU A 881 34.82 -16.84 -25.40
C LEU A 881 35.83 -17.28 -26.47
N VAL A 882 36.01 -16.45 -27.51
CA VAL A 882 36.91 -16.77 -28.62
C VAL A 882 38.21 -15.99 -28.45
N ASP A 883 39.32 -16.68 -28.19
CA ASP A 883 40.66 -16.05 -28.23
C ASP A 883 41.05 -15.74 -29.69
N ASN A 884 41.31 -14.47 -30.00
CA ASN A 884 41.72 -14.04 -31.33
C ASN A 884 43.20 -14.32 -31.60
N LYS A 885 43.66 -15.58 -31.56
CA LYS A 885 44.99 -15.96 -32.10
C LYS A 885 44.99 -17.33 -32.76
N GLY A 886 44.66 -17.33 -34.06
CA GLY A 886 45.13 -18.33 -35.00
C GLY A 886 46.49 -17.91 -35.57
N SER A 887 47.58 -18.55 -35.16
CA SER A 887 48.76 -18.93 -35.99
C SER A 887 49.95 -19.33 -35.12
N HIS A 888 50.66 -20.37 -35.56
CA HIS A 888 51.77 -21.01 -34.88
C HIS A 888 52.92 -20.05 -34.50
N GLY A 889 53.42 -20.19 -33.26
CA GLY A 889 54.82 -19.89 -32.94
C GLY A 889 55.11 -18.57 -32.20
N SER A 890 54.57 -18.38 -30.99
CA SER A 890 55.20 -17.50 -30.00
C SER A 890 55.07 -18.06 -28.58
N ARG A 891 56.20 -18.22 -27.88
CA ARG A 891 56.26 -18.52 -26.44
C ARG A 891 55.75 -17.29 -25.67
N ILE A 892 54.46 -17.28 -25.33
CA ILE A 892 53.67 -16.56 -24.29
C ILE A 892 52.22 -16.71 -24.77
N GLY A 893 51.24 -17.32 -24.10
CA GLY A 893 51.16 -18.28 -23.01
C GLY A 893 49.74 -18.83 -23.14
N TYR A 894 49.58 -20.12 -23.37
CA TYR A 894 48.27 -20.77 -23.29
C TYR A 894 47.77 -20.59 -21.85
N CYS A 895 46.56 -20.07 -21.61
CA CYS A 895 45.88 -20.32 -20.34
C CYS A 895 45.28 -21.72 -20.44
N PHE A 896 45.96 -22.71 -19.87
CA PHE A 896 45.38 -24.05 -19.72
C PHE A 896 44.28 -24.02 -18.64
N ALA A 897 43.42 -25.03 -18.62
CA ALA A 897 42.40 -25.18 -17.57
C ALA A 897 42.99 -25.06 -16.16
N ASP A 898 44.25 -25.49 -15.98
CA ASP A 898 45.01 -25.40 -14.73
C ASP A 898 45.45 -23.96 -14.38
N ASP A 899 45.62 -23.08 -15.37
CA ASP A 899 45.96 -21.66 -15.17
C ASP A 899 44.70 -20.84 -14.83
N LEU A 900 43.54 -21.21 -15.40
CA LEU A 900 42.22 -20.68 -15.04
C LEU A 900 41.75 -21.18 -13.66
N ALA A 901 42.21 -22.37 -13.23
CA ALA A 901 41.91 -22.99 -11.94
C ALA A 901 42.76 -22.47 -10.76
N ARG A 902 43.70 -21.54 -10.98
CA ARG A 902 44.40 -20.87 -9.87
C ARG A 902 43.46 -19.87 -9.21
N LYS A 903 43.39 -19.95 -7.88
CA LYS A 903 42.56 -19.19 -6.92
C LYS A 903 41.82 -17.97 -7.51
N SER A 904 40.50 -17.95 -7.28
CA SER A 904 39.53 -16.85 -7.48
C SER A 904 38.65 -16.83 -8.73
N THR A 905 38.74 -17.83 -9.61
CA THR A 905 37.90 -17.89 -10.83
C THR A 905 36.98 -19.12 -10.90
N TYR A 906 37.39 -20.24 -10.29
CA TYR A 906 36.64 -21.52 -10.29
C TYR A 906 36.95 -22.30 -9.00
N THR A 907 35.99 -23.06 -8.48
CA THR A 907 36.19 -23.89 -7.29
C THR A 907 35.83 -25.36 -7.56
N ASN A 908 36.86 -26.21 -7.51
CA ASN A 908 36.92 -27.70 -7.51
C ASN A 908 36.49 -28.44 -8.81
N THR A 909 37.36 -28.90 -9.72
CA THR A 909 38.56 -29.79 -9.74
C THR A 909 38.36 -31.28 -10.04
N GLU A 910 37.15 -31.71 -10.46
CA GLU A 910 36.97 -32.92 -11.28
C GLU A 910 36.11 -32.61 -12.52
N SER A 911 36.78 -32.41 -13.66
CA SER A 911 36.27 -31.96 -14.97
C SER A 911 35.83 -30.49 -15.07
N PRO A 912 36.70 -29.58 -15.55
CA PRO A 912 36.48 -28.14 -15.48
C PRO A 912 35.52 -27.58 -16.54
N PHE A 913 35.06 -28.39 -17.51
CA PHE A 913 34.12 -27.92 -18.52
C PHE A 913 33.28 -29.06 -19.06
N ASP A 914 32.04 -29.17 -18.61
CA ASP A 914 31.02 -29.89 -19.38
C ASP A 914 30.47 -28.91 -20.44
N PHE A 915 31.36 -28.50 -21.34
CA PHE A 915 30.93 -28.06 -22.66
C PHE A 915 30.35 -29.29 -23.36
N ASP A 916 29.40 -29.11 -24.28
CA ASP A 916 29.07 -30.20 -25.19
C ASP A 916 30.33 -30.67 -25.97
N ASN A 917 30.22 -31.75 -26.72
CA ASN A 917 31.32 -32.26 -27.57
C ASN A 917 31.88 -31.20 -28.57
N THR A 918 31.26 -30.02 -28.65
CA THR A 918 31.65 -28.90 -29.51
C THR A 918 32.38 -27.76 -28.79
N ARG A 919 32.62 -27.85 -27.48
CA ARG A 919 33.22 -26.77 -26.65
C ARG A 919 32.33 -25.51 -26.54
N ALA A 920 31.01 -25.67 -26.61
CA ALA A 920 30.03 -24.57 -26.52
C ALA A 920 29.43 -24.41 -25.12
N TRP A 921 29.35 -23.17 -24.62
CA TRP A 921 28.56 -22.82 -23.41
C TRP A 921 27.25 -22.16 -23.81
N SER A 922 26.13 -22.79 -23.45
CA SER A 922 24.81 -22.19 -23.56
C SER A 922 24.54 -21.24 -22.41
N PHE A 923 24.81 -19.97 -22.65
CA PHE A 923 24.60 -18.89 -21.70
C PHE A 923 23.12 -18.44 -21.72
N GLN A 924 22.42 -18.62 -20.59
CA GLN A 924 21.04 -18.16 -20.40
C GLN A 924 20.06 -18.51 -21.54
N SER A 925 20.32 -19.59 -22.28
CA SER A 925 19.30 -20.15 -23.15
C SER A 925 18.13 -20.57 -22.26
N PRO A 926 16.88 -20.20 -22.58
CA PRO A 926 15.74 -20.75 -21.87
C PRO A 926 15.92 -22.27 -21.88
N ILE A 927 15.85 -22.89 -20.71
CA ILE A 927 15.77 -24.35 -20.65
C ILE A 927 14.40 -24.68 -21.23
N VAL A 928 14.30 -24.71 -22.55
CA VAL A 928 13.28 -25.46 -23.26
C VAL A 928 13.83 -26.88 -23.23
N PRO A 929 13.31 -27.79 -22.40
CA PRO A 929 13.76 -29.15 -22.44
C PRO A 929 13.16 -29.73 -23.71
N LEU A 930 13.96 -29.81 -24.77
CA LEU A 930 13.76 -30.87 -25.75
C LEU A 930 14.25 -32.18 -25.11
N PRO A 931 13.50 -33.27 -25.30
CA PRO A 931 13.43 -34.36 -24.35
C PRO A 931 14.75 -35.13 -24.37
N TYR A 932 15.29 -35.44 -23.19
CA TYR A 932 16.54 -36.19 -23.00
C TYR A 932 17.82 -35.49 -23.50
N ASN A 933 18.56 -34.88 -22.56
CA ASN A 933 19.91 -35.35 -22.24
C ASN A 933 20.47 -34.64 -20.99
N ASN A 934 20.92 -35.47 -20.04
CA ASN A 934 21.89 -35.19 -18.96
C ASN A 934 21.38 -34.73 -17.59
N LEU A 935 20.12 -35.03 -17.23
CA LEU A 935 19.71 -35.21 -15.83
C LEU A 935 19.69 -36.70 -15.46
N TYR A 936 20.84 -37.35 -15.60
CA TYR A 936 21.16 -38.61 -14.94
C TYR A 936 22.57 -38.43 -14.40
N TYR A 937 22.69 -38.25 -13.09
CA TYR A 937 23.64 -38.94 -12.21
C TYR A 937 23.41 -38.43 -10.78
N SER A 938 22.42 -39.04 -10.15
CA SER A 938 22.44 -39.28 -8.72
C SER A 938 23.52 -40.32 -8.39
N PHE A 939 24.26 -40.07 -7.32
CA PHE A 939 25.00 -41.02 -6.48
C PHE A 939 25.68 -42.25 -7.15
N ARG A 940 27.01 -42.19 -7.20
CA ARG A 940 27.81 -42.91 -6.21
C ARG A 940 28.78 -41.95 -5.54
#